data_AF-A0A3C1CWT1-F1
#
_entry.id   AF-A0A3C1CWT1-F1
#
_cell.length_a   1.000
_cell.length_b   1.000
_cell.length_c   1.000
_cell.angle_alpha   90.00
_cell.angle_beta   90.00
_cell.angle_gamma   90.00
#
_symmetry.space_group_name_H-M   'P 1'
#
loop_
_entity.id
_entity.type
_entity.pdbx_description
1 polymer ?
#
loop_
_entity_poly.entity_id
_entity_poly.type
_entity_poly.pdbx_seq_one_letter_code
_entity_poly.pdbx_strand_id
1 'polypeptide(L)'
;MLQKIQRFGGAMFAPAMLFSISGLMVGVSALATSADIVGDLAVYGTPWYVFWAIIQRGSWTVFKRLPLLFAVALPIGLAQKQPARCCFEALVAYFAYCFFLSEIIKLSGDNLGLKYPSSLTSASGITVIDGIKTLDTGIIGPLAVSATVVAIHDRFYDAKVPDWLGTFSGSSLVYLISFFAVFALAAISAAIVPIVYAMTETLRHALTGVGPFGVGAFVFLERALEPVGLHHLLYMPIYYDNLVITDGIYATWTNLLPILSHSTRPLNELAPWAGFTATGWVKLFGLPAIAVAFYTTAKPERRASLKTILLPAIVASMVCGVTEPLEFLFMFTYPGLFLLYAVLSSCLAMAMNFFGVVGIFSGGLMEMAAFNFIPLMRTHAGSYLLALGIGLVFSVIFFLSFRGLILTFDLKTPGREDYIASNTALSRLTGNDVDEKRLSEVGASDCQASQDRLLAEQVVALLGGVSNIVGATNCATRLRVEVADPSIVADNATFVAAGAKGLIVTGKTAQVIIGVSVPRVKEHFDQIMGLEPGFAFATPLSHAADDAKKHGNICFFDIDGTLAWQDPKLAQELPEGERDLSPYPNETVAQAIRTFVANGNKAFICTGRTLSCIHPKLLELPWAGIVCLAGGYAELEGRIVRNAAINPGLLQRLAPYLEQSGEVIRFEGIDRVVRMSADAPETYGYARTVGDAVTQLKHYNAYKILMSTPLANRIAQDEELGPLLCLNELELEVTEISPRECTKRAGIKAVLDALGPDHGTVYGIGDASNDIALMEAVDVGVAMGNAPDFLKEKADYVTDSFDHDGVVTALEHFGLI
;
A
#
# COMPACT_ATOMS: atom_id res chain seq x y z
N MET A 1 -31.89 7.67 -5.50
CA MET A 1 -30.46 8.02 -5.58
C MET A 1 -29.70 7.60 -4.32
N LEU A 2 -30.14 8.02 -3.13
CA LEU A 2 -29.52 7.66 -1.83
C LEU A 2 -29.31 6.14 -1.61
N GLN A 3 -30.32 5.32 -1.91
CA GLN A 3 -30.22 3.85 -1.80
C GLN A 3 -29.14 3.25 -2.71
N LYS A 4 -28.94 3.79 -3.92
CA LYS A 4 -27.88 3.34 -4.84
C LYS A 4 -26.49 3.70 -4.30
N ILE A 5 -26.33 4.89 -3.75
CA ILE A 5 -25.07 5.34 -3.11
C ILE A 5 -24.74 4.48 -1.90
N GLN A 6 -25.74 4.15 -1.08
CA GLN A 6 -25.54 3.29 0.09
C GLN A 6 -25.23 1.84 -0.27
N ARG A 7 -25.84 1.29 -1.32
CA ARG A 7 -25.50 -0.04 -1.84
C ARG A 7 -24.08 -0.07 -2.42
N PHE A 8 -23.67 1.02 -3.08
CA PHE A 8 -22.30 1.18 -3.59
C PHE A 8 -21.26 1.19 -2.44
N GLY A 9 -21.48 2.01 -1.41
CA GLY A 9 -20.62 2.02 -0.22
C GLY A 9 -20.58 0.67 0.51
N GLY A 10 -21.71 -0.03 0.59
CA GLY A 10 -21.78 -1.38 1.17
C GLY A 10 -21.03 -2.45 0.35
N ALA A 11 -21.03 -2.34 -0.97
CA ALA A 11 -20.29 -3.26 -1.84
C ALA A 11 -18.76 -3.06 -1.73
N MET A 12 -18.30 -1.82 -1.50
CA MET A 12 -16.88 -1.51 -1.26
C MET A 12 -16.34 -2.06 0.08
N PHE A 13 -17.22 -2.48 0.99
CA PHE A 13 -16.84 -2.96 2.31
C PHE A 13 -16.29 -4.40 2.31
N ALA A 14 -16.65 -5.24 1.33
CA ALA A 14 -16.25 -6.65 1.33
C ALA A 14 -14.72 -6.86 1.33
N PRO A 15 -13.92 -6.16 0.50
CA PRO A 15 -12.46 -6.20 0.58
C PRO A 15 -11.93 -5.58 1.88
N ALA A 16 -12.58 -4.53 2.38
CA ALA A 16 -12.14 -3.80 3.56
C ALA A 16 -12.12 -4.67 4.83
N MET A 17 -13.06 -5.61 4.98
CA MET A 17 -13.04 -6.56 6.09
C MET A 17 -11.79 -7.46 6.12
N LEU A 18 -11.22 -7.75 4.95
CA LEU A 18 -10.02 -8.57 4.84
C LEU A 18 -8.76 -7.78 5.21
N PHE A 19 -8.79 -6.44 5.13
CA PHE A 19 -7.67 -5.57 5.47
C PHE A 19 -7.31 -5.64 6.95
N SER A 20 -8.30 -5.70 7.85
CA SER A 20 -8.03 -5.69 9.29
C SER A 20 -7.25 -6.94 9.73
N ILE A 21 -7.63 -8.11 9.24
CA ILE A 21 -6.92 -9.37 9.56
C ILE A 21 -5.57 -9.41 8.86
N SER A 22 -5.51 -9.03 7.57
CA SER A 22 -4.26 -9.05 6.80
C SER A 22 -3.24 -8.06 7.37
N GLY A 23 -3.68 -6.84 7.69
CA GLY A 23 -2.87 -5.80 8.32
C GLY A 23 -2.39 -6.23 9.71
N LEU A 24 -3.26 -6.82 10.53
CA LEU A 24 -2.85 -7.39 11.81
C LEU A 24 -1.77 -8.46 11.63
N MET A 25 -1.95 -9.41 10.71
CA MET A 25 -0.98 -10.48 10.47
C MET A 25 0.33 -9.93 9.91
N VAL A 26 0.30 -8.90 9.07
CA VAL A 26 1.49 -8.15 8.64
C VAL A 26 2.21 -7.56 9.85
N GLY A 27 1.49 -6.89 10.77
CA GLY A 27 2.07 -6.30 11.97
C GLY A 27 2.66 -7.34 12.93
N VAL A 28 1.92 -8.41 13.22
CA VAL A 28 2.37 -9.51 14.10
C VAL A 28 3.58 -10.22 13.51
N SER A 29 3.54 -10.54 12.22
CA SER A 29 4.68 -11.20 11.57
C SER A 29 5.90 -10.29 11.49
N ALA A 30 5.72 -8.98 11.26
CA ALA A 30 6.81 -8.00 11.31
C ALA A 30 7.49 -7.95 12.69
N LEU A 31 6.69 -7.97 13.77
CA LEU A 31 7.21 -8.06 15.14
C LEU A 31 7.94 -9.39 15.39
N ALA A 32 7.37 -10.50 14.91
CA ALA A 32 7.96 -11.82 15.07
C ALA A 32 9.26 -12.01 14.26
N THR A 33 9.48 -11.22 13.22
CA THR A 33 10.73 -11.16 12.45
C THR A 33 11.69 -10.06 12.91
N SER A 34 11.36 -9.32 13.99
CA SER A 34 12.21 -8.24 14.50
C SER A 34 13.13 -8.73 15.62
N ALA A 35 14.43 -8.56 15.41
CA ALA A 35 15.46 -8.91 16.41
C ALA A 35 15.30 -8.14 17.73
N ASP A 36 14.73 -6.93 17.68
CA ASP A 36 14.49 -6.13 18.90
C ASP A 36 13.43 -6.75 19.83
N ILE A 37 12.54 -7.59 19.29
CA ILE A 37 11.40 -8.15 20.03
C ILE A 37 11.67 -9.60 20.43
N VAL A 38 12.19 -10.42 19.51
CA VAL A 38 12.37 -11.86 19.74
C VAL A 38 13.83 -12.31 19.77
N GLY A 39 14.78 -11.37 19.67
CA GLY A 39 16.22 -11.64 19.75
C GLY A 39 16.72 -12.54 18.61
N ASP A 40 17.65 -13.43 18.93
CA ASP A 40 18.34 -14.32 17.97
C ASP A 40 17.39 -15.23 17.17
N LEU A 41 16.16 -15.44 17.65
CA LEU A 41 15.14 -16.19 16.91
C LEU A 41 14.74 -15.50 15.60
N ALA A 42 14.86 -14.17 15.50
CA ALA A 42 14.57 -13.41 14.28
C ALA A 42 15.74 -13.34 13.30
N VAL A 43 16.87 -14.01 13.56
CA VAL A 43 17.99 -14.06 12.62
C VAL A 43 17.58 -14.76 11.33
N TYR A 44 17.99 -14.20 10.19
CA TYR A 44 17.68 -14.75 8.88
C TYR A 44 18.16 -16.20 8.76
N GLY A 45 17.26 -17.11 8.39
CA GLY A 45 17.56 -18.53 8.22
C GLY A 45 17.21 -19.42 9.42
N THR A 46 16.86 -18.86 10.59
CA THR A 46 16.31 -19.67 11.68
C THR A 46 14.94 -20.26 11.30
N PRO A 47 14.52 -21.41 11.85
CA PRO A 47 13.19 -21.95 11.60
C PRO A 47 12.06 -20.98 11.99
N TRP A 48 12.28 -20.17 13.03
CA TRP A 48 11.33 -19.16 13.47
C TRP A 48 11.18 -18.03 12.44
N TYR A 49 12.30 -17.44 11.99
CA TYR A 49 12.29 -16.40 10.97
C TYR A 49 11.67 -16.90 9.68
N VAL A 50 12.05 -18.10 9.22
CA VAL A 50 11.52 -18.70 7.99
C VAL A 50 10.00 -18.88 8.07
N PHE A 51 9.48 -19.41 9.20
CA PHE A 51 8.04 -19.56 9.40
C PHE A 51 7.32 -18.20 9.31
N TRP A 52 7.79 -17.20 10.06
CA TRP A 52 7.12 -15.90 10.10
C TRP A 52 7.29 -15.10 8.81
N ALA A 53 8.40 -15.23 8.10
CA ALA A 53 8.59 -14.63 6.78
C ALA A 53 7.60 -15.20 5.74
N ILE A 54 7.32 -16.51 5.79
CA ILE A 54 6.30 -17.15 4.95
C ILE A 54 4.90 -16.61 5.30
N ILE A 55 4.56 -16.56 6.60
CA ILE A 55 3.29 -15.98 7.07
C ILE A 55 3.17 -14.52 6.64
N GLN A 56 4.23 -13.72 6.79
CA GLN A 56 4.26 -12.33 6.39
C GLN A 56 4.00 -12.18 4.89
N ARG A 57 4.64 -13.02 4.06
CA ARG A 57 4.43 -13.02 2.60
C ARG A 57 2.96 -13.29 2.25
N GLY A 58 2.32 -14.24 2.92
CA GLY A 58 0.88 -14.51 2.77
C GLY A 58 0.01 -13.37 3.27
N SER A 59 0.40 -12.68 4.33
CA SER A 59 -0.34 -11.57 4.95
C SER A 59 -0.45 -10.35 4.04
N TRP A 60 0.51 -10.16 3.12
CA TRP A 60 0.48 -9.09 2.11
C TRP A 60 -0.52 -9.33 0.96
N THR A 61 -1.12 -10.53 0.84
CA THR A 61 -1.95 -10.92 -0.31
C THR A 61 -3.03 -9.89 -0.61
N VAL A 62 -3.76 -9.46 0.42
CA VAL A 62 -4.90 -8.57 0.24
C VAL A 62 -4.44 -7.18 -0.24
N PHE A 63 -3.35 -6.65 0.31
CA PHE A 63 -2.77 -5.37 -0.12
C PHE A 63 -2.17 -5.43 -1.54
N LYS A 64 -1.52 -6.54 -1.92
CA LYS A 64 -0.92 -6.72 -3.25
C LYS A 64 -1.91 -7.13 -4.34
N ARG A 65 -3.17 -7.41 -3.97
CA ARG A 65 -4.26 -7.80 -4.89
C ARG A 65 -5.47 -6.87 -4.80
N LEU A 66 -5.30 -5.66 -4.26
CA LEU A 66 -6.36 -4.67 -4.08
C LEU A 66 -7.22 -4.46 -5.34
N PRO A 67 -6.65 -4.19 -6.54
CA PRO A 67 -7.49 -3.89 -7.69
C PRO A 67 -8.42 -5.04 -8.09
N LEU A 68 -7.94 -6.28 -8.01
CA LEU A 68 -8.72 -7.48 -8.33
C LEU A 68 -9.85 -7.70 -7.31
N LEU A 69 -9.56 -7.51 -6.02
CA LEU A 69 -10.58 -7.62 -4.98
C LEU A 69 -11.69 -6.58 -5.16
N PHE A 70 -11.36 -5.35 -5.57
CA PHE A 70 -12.37 -4.33 -5.86
C PHE A 70 -13.15 -4.60 -7.14
N ALA A 71 -12.51 -5.16 -8.17
CA ALA A 71 -13.20 -5.56 -9.39
C ALA A 71 -14.31 -6.59 -9.09
N VAL A 72 -14.04 -7.54 -8.18
CA VAL A 72 -14.99 -8.61 -7.82
C VAL A 72 -15.99 -8.17 -6.75
N ALA A 73 -15.60 -7.29 -5.82
CA ALA A 73 -16.48 -6.90 -4.71
C ALA A 73 -17.70 -6.09 -5.12
N LEU A 74 -17.56 -5.22 -6.13
CA LEU A 74 -18.64 -4.33 -6.51
C LEU A 74 -19.86 -5.08 -7.09
N PRO A 75 -19.70 -6.07 -7.99
CA PRO A 75 -20.81 -6.89 -8.47
C PRO A 75 -21.50 -7.72 -7.37
N ILE A 76 -20.77 -8.18 -6.33
CA ILE A 76 -21.37 -8.92 -5.20
C ILE A 76 -22.50 -8.12 -4.55
N GLY A 77 -22.28 -6.82 -4.31
CA GLY A 77 -23.27 -5.98 -3.60
C GLY A 77 -24.28 -5.29 -4.52
N LEU A 78 -23.96 -5.09 -5.81
CA LEU A 78 -24.76 -4.28 -6.71
C LEU A 78 -25.59 -5.08 -7.73
N ALA A 79 -25.10 -6.21 -8.23
CA ALA A 79 -25.82 -6.99 -9.23
C ALA A 79 -27.16 -7.49 -8.66
N GLN A 80 -28.22 -7.31 -9.43
CA GLN A 80 -29.58 -7.73 -9.04
C GLN A 80 -29.91 -9.12 -9.57
N LYS A 81 -29.21 -9.54 -10.62
CA LYS A 81 -29.37 -10.83 -11.27
C LYS A 81 -28.07 -11.59 -11.15
N GLN A 82 -28.17 -12.89 -10.85
CA GLN A 82 -27.06 -13.86 -10.91
C GLN A 82 -25.70 -13.26 -10.49
N PRO A 83 -25.58 -12.72 -9.25
CA PRO A 83 -24.46 -11.88 -8.85
C PRO A 83 -23.10 -12.58 -8.98
N ALA A 84 -23.04 -13.90 -8.75
CA ALA A 84 -21.84 -14.70 -8.97
C ALA A 84 -21.35 -14.67 -10.43
N ARG A 85 -22.27 -14.70 -11.41
CA ARG A 85 -21.93 -14.61 -12.83
C ARG A 85 -21.46 -13.20 -13.19
N CYS A 86 -22.13 -12.18 -12.66
CA CYS A 86 -21.72 -10.78 -12.82
C CYS A 86 -20.31 -10.54 -12.26
N CYS A 87 -19.94 -11.16 -11.13
CA CYS A 87 -18.58 -11.12 -10.58
C CYS A 87 -17.55 -11.69 -11.55
N PHE A 88 -17.85 -12.86 -12.14
CA PHE A 88 -16.97 -13.49 -13.12
C PHE A 88 -16.82 -12.61 -14.38
N GLU A 89 -17.92 -12.10 -14.92
CA GLU A 89 -17.91 -11.20 -16.07
C GLU A 89 -17.11 -9.92 -15.78
N ALA A 90 -17.24 -9.34 -14.59
CA ALA A 90 -16.51 -8.13 -14.21
C ALA A 90 -15.01 -8.39 -14.07
N LEU A 91 -14.61 -9.53 -13.50
CA LEU A 91 -13.22 -9.93 -13.41
C LEU A 91 -12.58 -10.09 -14.80
N VAL A 92 -13.26 -10.81 -15.70
CA VAL A 92 -12.76 -11.02 -17.07
C VAL A 92 -12.74 -9.70 -17.85
N ALA A 93 -13.77 -8.86 -17.72
CA ALA A 93 -13.81 -7.54 -18.34
C ALA A 93 -12.72 -6.60 -17.78
N TYR A 94 -12.36 -6.74 -16.52
CA TYR A 94 -11.24 -6.01 -15.92
C TYR A 94 -9.89 -6.44 -16.49
N PHE A 95 -9.67 -7.74 -16.71
CA PHE A 95 -8.48 -8.19 -17.44
C PHE A 95 -8.46 -7.66 -18.88
N ALA A 96 -9.59 -7.69 -19.59
CA ALA A 96 -9.69 -7.11 -20.93
C ALA A 96 -9.35 -5.61 -20.93
N TYR A 97 -9.88 -4.86 -19.95
CA TYR A 97 -9.54 -3.46 -19.72
C TYR A 97 -8.03 -3.24 -19.51
N CYS A 98 -7.38 -4.07 -18.68
CA CYS A 98 -5.93 -4.01 -18.47
C CYS A 98 -5.15 -4.31 -19.76
N PHE A 99 -5.57 -5.30 -20.56
CA PHE A 99 -4.95 -5.59 -21.86
C PHE A 99 -5.12 -4.44 -22.86
N PHE A 100 -6.30 -3.82 -22.91
CA PHE A 100 -6.52 -2.66 -23.78
C PHE A 100 -5.66 -1.49 -23.38
N LEU A 101 -5.59 -1.17 -22.09
CA LEU A 101 -4.68 -0.13 -21.58
C LEU A 101 -3.22 -0.47 -21.90
N SER A 102 -2.80 -1.72 -21.69
CA SER A 102 -1.47 -2.21 -22.04
C SER A 102 -1.12 -1.86 -23.49
N GLU A 103 -1.99 -2.25 -24.43
CA GLU A 103 -1.74 -2.06 -25.85
C GLU A 103 -1.86 -0.59 -26.27
N ILE A 104 -2.78 0.19 -25.68
CA ILE A 104 -2.87 1.64 -25.92
C ILE A 104 -1.58 2.34 -25.49
N ILE A 105 -1.04 2.02 -24.31
CA ILE A 105 0.22 2.60 -23.83
C ILE A 105 1.38 2.13 -24.70
N LYS A 106 1.39 0.87 -25.14
CA LYS A 106 2.44 0.35 -26.02
C LYS A 106 2.44 1.01 -27.40
N LEU A 107 1.27 1.27 -27.98
CA LEU A 107 1.12 1.84 -29.33
C LEU A 107 1.16 3.38 -29.35
N SER A 108 0.77 4.03 -28.26
CA SER A 108 0.53 5.48 -28.23
C SER A 108 1.02 6.17 -26.96
N GLY A 109 1.74 5.46 -26.08
CA GLY A 109 2.22 5.98 -24.80
C GLY A 109 3.12 7.21 -24.94
N ASP A 110 3.98 7.25 -25.96
CA ASP A 110 4.89 8.38 -26.18
C ASP A 110 4.13 9.69 -26.40
N ASN A 111 3.00 9.65 -27.11
CA ASN A 111 2.12 10.81 -27.34
C ASN A 111 1.34 11.23 -26.09
N LEU A 112 1.17 10.32 -25.12
CA LEU A 112 0.45 10.52 -23.87
C LEU A 112 1.39 10.87 -22.70
N GLY A 113 2.70 11.00 -22.95
CA GLY A 113 3.72 11.20 -21.91
C GLY A 113 3.95 9.98 -21.02
N LEU A 114 3.52 8.79 -21.46
CA LEU A 114 3.66 7.52 -20.76
C LEU A 114 4.69 6.62 -21.45
N LYS A 115 5.81 6.32 -20.78
CA LYS A 115 6.81 5.40 -21.33
C LYS A 115 6.44 3.95 -20.98
N TYR A 116 6.04 3.13 -21.95
CA TYR A 116 5.73 1.68 -21.78
C TYR A 116 6.94 0.76 -21.39
N PRO A 117 7.09 0.31 -20.13
CA PRO A 117 8.28 -0.42 -19.65
C PRO A 117 8.55 -1.72 -20.39
N SER A 118 9.81 -1.95 -20.74
CA SER A 118 10.27 -3.18 -21.39
C SER A 118 10.36 -4.36 -20.41
N SER A 119 10.63 -4.12 -19.12
CA SER A 119 10.56 -5.09 -18.02
C SER A 119 9.19 -5.15 -17.32
N LEU A 120 8.90 -6.25 -16.61
CA LEU A 120 7.73 -6.43 -15.72
C LEU A 120 7.93 -5.68 -14.38
N THR A 121 8.31 -4.41 -14.45
CA THR A 121 8.50 -3.54 -13.28
C THR A 121 7.54 -2.37 -13.33
N SER A 122 7.01 -1.97 -12.17
CA SER A 122 6.20 -0.77 -12.05
C SER A 122 7.04 0.45 -12.44
N ALA A 123 6.47 1.35 -13.24
CA ALA A 123 7.07 2.60 -13.65
C ALA A 123 6.11 3.76 -13.32
N SER A 124 6.53 5.01 -13.49
CA SER A 124 5.65 6.16 -13.21
C SER A 124 4.35 6.05 -14.02
N GLY A 125 3.21 5.94 -13.33
CA GLY A 125 1.89 5.75 -13.92
C GLY A 125 1.63 4.36 -14.51
N ILE A 126 2.52 3.37 -14.35
CA ILE A 126 2.37 2.02 -14.92
C ILE A 126 2.58 0.98 -13.81
N THR A 127 1.66 0.02 -13.75
CA THR A 127 1.66 -1.06 -12.76
C THR A 127 1.54 -2.42 -13.44
N VAL A 128 1.73 -3.49 -12.68
CA VAL A 128 1.57 -4.87 -13.14
C VAL A 128 0.43 -5.53 -12.38
N ILE A 129 -0.64 -5.86 -13.10
CA ILE A 129 -1.81 -6.56 -12.56
C ILE A 129 -1.83 -7.95 -13.14
N ASP A 130 -1.51 -8.94 -12.30
CA ASP A 130 -1.50 -10.37 -12.66
C ASP A 130 -0.67 -10.70 -13.92
N GLY A 131 0.51 -10.07 -14.03
CA GLY A 131 1.40 -10.23 -15.19
C GLY A 131 1.08 -9.33 -16.38
N ILE A 132 0.01 -8.53 -16.33
CA ILE A 132 -0.35 -7.56 -17.36
C ILE A 132 0.22 -6.18 -17.00
N LYS A 133 1.10 -5.64 -17.85
CA LYS A 133 1.58 -4.26 -17.73
C LYS A 133 0.45 -3.32 -18.15
N THR A 134 -0.03 -2.49 -17.25
CA THR A 134 -1.17 -1.61 -17.52
C THR A 134 -0.95 -0.25 -16.88
N LEU A 135 -1.72 0.74 -17.33
CA LEU A 135 -1.82 2.03 -16.66
C LEU A 135 -2.22 1.79 -15.21
N ASP A 136 -1.49 2.41 -14.28
CA ASP A 136 -1.90 2.42 -12.89
C ASP A 136 -3.15 3.30 -12.79
N THR A 137 -4.29 2.67 -12.52
CA THR A 137 -5.57 3.38 -12.35
C THR A 137 -6.04 3.35 -10.90
N GLY A 138 -5.17 2.90 -9.99
CA GLY A 138 -5.48 2.64 -8.60
C GLY A 138 -6.75 1.80 -8.42
N ILE A 139 -7.47 2.08 -7.35
CA ILE A 139 -8.78 1.46 -7.05
C ILE A 139 -9.91 1.99 -7.95
N ILE A 140 -9.73 3.15 -8.61
CA ILE A 140 -10.78 3.77 -9.43
C ILE A 140 -11.06 2.96 -10.71
N GLY A 141 -10.02 2.49 -11.39
CA GLY A 141 -10.16 1.68 -12.60
C GLY A 141 -11.03 0.42 -12.44
N PRO A 142 -10.73 -0.50 -11.50
CA PRO A 142 -11.56 -1.68 -11.29
C PRO A 142 -12.99 -1.33 -10.86
N LEU A 143 -13.20 -0.28 -10.05
CA LEU A 143 -14.55 0.16 -9.68
C LEU A 143 -15.34 0.66 -10.90
N ALA A 144 -14.71 1.41 -11.80
CA ALA A 144 -15.36 1.91 -13.01
C ALA A 144 -15.73 0.78 -13.97
N VAL A 145 -14.83 -0.21 -14.15
CA VAL A 145 -15.10 -1.42 -14.94
C VAL A 145 -16.28 -2.18 -14.34
N SER A 146 -16.23 -2.49 -13.05
CA SER A 146 -17.27 -3.28 -12.41
C SER A 146 -18.62 -2.58 -12.37
N ALA A 147 -18.65 -1.26 -12.19
CA ALA A 147 -19.90 -0.49 -12.25
C ALA A 147 -20.51 -0.56 -13.66
N THR A 148 -19.67 -0.48 -14.69
CA THR A 148 -20.08 -0.62 -16.10
C THR A 148 -20.65 -2.01 -16.35
N VAL A 149 -19.95 -3.06 -15.92
CA VAL A 149 -20.37 -4.45 -16.10
C VAL A 149 -21.66 -4.74 -15.36
N VAL A 150 -21.82 -4.30 -14.11
CA VAL A 150 -23.06 -4.46 -13.34
C VAL A 150 -24.25 -3.83 -14.07
N ALA A 151 -24.08 -2.61 -14.59
CA ALA A 151 -25.13 -1.93 -15.33
C ALA A 151 -25.54 -2.67 -16.62
N ILE A 152 -24.58 -3.29 -17.31
CA ILE A 152 -24.82 -4.10 -18.50
C ILE A 152 -25.49 -5.43 -18.11
N HIS A 153 -25.00 -6.09 -17.06
CA HIS A 153 -25.50 -7.37 -16.56
C HIS A 153 -26.99 -7.28 -16.22
N ASP A 154 -27.36 -6.36 -15.33
CA ASP A 154 -28.75 -6.24 -14.87
C ASP A 154 -29.72 -5.96 -16.03
N ARG A 155 -29.25 -5.27 -17.07
CA ARG A 155 -30.04 -4.91 -18.25
C ARG A 155 -30.13 -6.04 -19.28
N PHE A 156 -29.05 -6.77 -19.56
CA PHE A 156 -28.96 -7.65 -20.73
C PHE A 156 -28.88 -9.14 -20.40
N TYR A 157 -28.73 -9.53 -19.13
CA TYR A 157 -28.59 -10.94 -18.77
C TYR A 157 -29.77 -11.81 -19.21
N ASP A 158 -31.02 -11.33 -19.08
CA ASP A 158 -32.22 -12.05 -19.53
C ASP A 158 -32.68 -11.64 -20.95
N ALA A 159 -31.84 -10.92 -21.70
CA ALA A 159 -32.22 -10.46 -23.03
C ALA A 159 -32.37 -11.66 -23.99
N LYS A 160 -33.50 -11.70 -24.70
CA LYS A 160 -33.77 -12.73 -25.69
C LYS A 160 -32.94 -12.45 -26.95
N VAL A 161 -32.07 -13.40 -27.30
CA VAL A 161 -31.35 -13.43 -28.57
C VAL A 161 -32.06 -14.39 -29.55
N PRO A 162 -31.93 -14.20 -30.87
CA PRO A 162 -32.46 -15.15 -31.85
C PRO A 162 -31.96 -16.58 -31.58
N ASP A 163 -32.78 -17.59 -31.84
CA ASP A 163 -32.49 -18.99 -31.47
C ASP A 163 -31.15 -19.51 -32.00
N TRP A 164 -30.74 -19.08 -33.20
CA TRP A 164 -29.45 -19.45 -33.80
C TRP A 164 -28.22 -18.83 -33.10
N LEU A 165 -28.42 -17.79 -32.28
CA LEU A 165 -27.42 -17.18 -31.38
C LEU A 165 -27.63 -17.58 -29.92
N GLY A 166 -28.46 -18.57 -29.62
CA GLY A 166 -28.81 -18.96 -28.24
C GLY A 166 -27.60 -19.20 -27.32
N THR A 167 -26.48 -19.69 -27.86
CA THR A 167 -25.21 -19.90 -27.14
C THR A 167 -24.59 -18.60 -26.59
N PHE A 168 -24.91 -17.46 -27.20
CA PHE A 168 -24.44 -16.15 -26.76
C PHE A 168 -25.39 -15.48 -25.76
N SER A 169 -26.46 -16.13 -25.29
CA SER A 169 -27.36 -15.57 -24.28
C SER A 169 -26.71 -15.47 -22.88
N GLY A 170 -27.33 -14.71 -21.97
CA GLY A 170 -26.86 -14.61 -20.58
C GLY A 170 -25.49 -13.92 -20.48
N SER A 171 -24.60 -14.54 -19.70
CA SER A 171 -23.25 -14.01 -19.43
C SER A 171 -22.42 -13.75 -20.68
N SER A 172 -22.58 -14.57 -21.72
CA SER A 172 -21.85 -14.39 -22.99
C SER A 172 -22.22 -13.06 -23.68
N LEU A 173 -23.51 -12.70 -23.68
CA LEU A 173 -23.99 -11.42 -24.23
C LEU A 173 -23.50 -10.25 -23.38
N VAL A 174 -23.62 -10.40 -22.06
CA VAL A 174 -23.19 -9.36 -21.12
C VAL A 174 -21.70 -9.09 -21.28
N TYR A 175 -20.87 -10.14 -21.35
CA TYR A 175 -19.44 -10.00 -21.55
C TYR A 175 -19.13 -9.39 -22.92
N LEU A 176 -19.80 -9.80 -24.00
CA LEU A 176 -19.60 -9.22 -25.33
C LEU A 176 -19.85 -7.70 -25.34
N ILE A 177 -20.95 -7.24 -24.75
CA ILE A 177 -21.26 -5.82 -24.65
C ILE A 177 -20.24 -5.12 -23.74
N SER A 178 -19.90 -5.75 -22.62
CA SER A 178 -18.93 -5.23 -21.66
C SER A 178 -17.54 -5.08 -22.28
N PHE A 179 -17.11 -6.00 -23.15
CA PHE A 179 -15.82 -5.97 -23.84
C PHE A 179 -15.64 -4.66 -24.63
N PHE A 180 -16.64 -4.26 -25.41
CA PHE A 180 -16.59 -2.98 -26.14
C PHE A 180 -16.75 -1.77 -25.22
N ALA A 181 -17.58 -1.87 -24.18
CA ALA A 181 -17.75 -0.80 -23.21
C ALA A 181 -16.45 -0.52 -22.43
N VAL A 182 -15.74 -1.56 -21.98
CA VAL A 182 -14.47 -1.40 -21.27
C VAL A 182 -13.32 -1.04 -22.20
N PHE A 183 -13.38 -1.38 -23.50
CA PHE A 183 -12.46 -0.81 -24.49
C PHE A 183 -12.60 0.71 -24.58
N ALA A 184 -13.82 1.22 -24.68
CA ALA A 184 -14.07 2.67 -24.66
C ALA A 184 -13.61 3.30 -23.34
N LEU A 185 -13.87 2.63 -22.22
CA LEU A 185 -13.39 3.06 -20.90
C LEU A 185 -11.86 3.10 -20.82
N ALA A 186 -11.17 2.10 -21.38
CA ALA A 186 -9.71 2.06 -21.43
C ALA A 186 -9.13 3.24 -22.24
N ALA A 187 -9.73 3.56 -23.38
CA ALA A 187 -9.34 4.73 -24.17
C ALA A 187 -9.53 6.05 -23.40
N ILE A 188 -10.64 6.18 -22.67
CA ILE A 188 -10.90 7.35 -21.81
C ILE A 188 -9.87 7.43 -20.68
N SER A 189 -9.61 6.31 -20.00
CA SER A 189 -8.63 6.24 -18.91
C SER A 189 -7.22 6.58 -19.37
N ALA A 190 -6.81 6.09 -20.54
CA ALA A 190 -5.50 6.40 -21.13
C ALA A 190 -5.30 7.91 -21.40
N ALA A 191 -6.37 8.64 -21.70
CA ALA A 191 -6.32 10.09 -21.89
C ALA A 191 -6.34 10.86 -20.56
N ILE A 192 -7.15 10.43 -19.60
CA ILE A 192 -7.43 11.20 -18.37
C ILE A 192 -6.38 10.93 -17.27
N VAL A 193 -6.02 9.67 -17.05
CA VAL A 193 -5.21 9.27 -15.90
C VAL A 193 -3.81 9.90 -15.89
N PRO A 194 -3.10 10.08 -17.01
CA PRO A 194 -1.83 10.81 -17.02
C PRO A 194 -1.96 12.26 -16.53
N ILE A 195 -3.05 12.94 -16.91
CA ILE A 195 -3.36 14.29 -16.44
C ILE A 195 -3.59 14.27 -14.93
N VAL A 196 -4.34 13.28 -14.44
CA VAL A 196 -4.57 13.11 -12.99
C VAL A 196 -3.24 12.91 -12.26
N TYR A 197 -2.33 12.06 -12.75
CA TYR A 197 -1.02 11.87 -12.14
C TYR A 197 -0.18 13.15 -12.13
N ALA A 198 -0.16 13.92 -13.21
CA ALA A 198 0.52 15.21 -13.23
C ALA A 198 -0.04 16.17 -12.15
N MET A 199 -1.35 16.10 -11.86
CA MET A 199 -1.99 16.85 -10.78
C MET A 199 -1.72 16.26 -9.40
N THR A 200 -1.48 14.95 -9.28
CA THR A 200 -1.26 14.31 -7.97
C THR A 200 -0.03 14.81 -7.25
N GLU A 201 1.04 15.23 -7.93
CA GLU A 201 2.21 15.79 -7.24
C GLU A 201 1.88 17.13 -6.56
N THR A 202 1.10 17.97 -7.25
CA THR A 202 0.61 19.24 -6.68
C THR A 202 -0.33 18.98 -5.51
N LEU A 203 -1.22 17.98 -5.64
CA LEU A 203 -2.14 17.59 -4.58
C LEU A 203 -1.40 16.97 -3.39
N ARG A 204 -0.36 16.16 -3.63
CA ARG A 204 0.48 15.56 -2.59
C ARG A 204 1.20 16.63 -1.81
N HIS A 205 1.88 17.56 -2.49
CA HIS A 205 2.52 18.71 -1.85
C HIS A 205 1.52 19.58 -1.08
N ALA A 206 0.33 19.82 -1.64
CA ALA A 206 -0.73 20.55 -0.94
C ALA A 206 -1.14 19.81 0.33
N LEU A 207 -1.49 18.52 0.25
CA LEU A 207 -1.92 17.69 1.38
C LEU A 207 -0.85 17.59 2.47
N THR A 208 0.42 17.38 2.11
CA THR A 208 1.52 17.31 3.08
C THR A 208 1.86 18.68 3.66
N GLY A 209 1.63 19.77 2.92
CA GLY A 209 1.93 21.14 3.34
C GLY A 209 0.93 21.75 4.31
N VAL A 210 -0.31 21.23 4.39
CA VAL A 210 -1.36 21.77 5.29
C VAL A 210 -1.09 21.41 6.77
N GLY A 211 -0.23 20.42 7.04
CA GLY A 211 0.13 20.01 8.39
C GLY A 211 -1.09 19.52 9.22
N PRO A 212 -1.15 19.80 10.53
CA PRO A 212 -2.20 19.29 11.41
C PRO A 212 -3.63 19.65 10.98
N PHE A 213 -3.82 20.82 10.37
CA PHE A 213 -5.14 21.21 9.85
C PHE A 213 -5.59 20.30 8.71
N GLY A 214 -4.67 19.86 7.84
CA GLY A 214 -4.96 18.91 6.77
C GLY A 214 -5.41 17.56 7.31
N VAL A 215 -4.74 17.07 8.37
CA VAL A 215 -5.15 15.85 9.08
C VAL A 215 -6.54 16.01 9.69
N GLY A 216 -6.83 17.12 10.37
CA GLY A 216 -8.16 17.41 10.91
C GLY A 216 -9.24 17.42 9.82
N ALA A 217 -9.02 18.15 8.73
CA ALA A 217 -9.95 18.22 7.60
C ALA A 217 -10.22 16.84 6.98
N PHE A 218 -9.18 16.01 6.81
CA PHE A 218 -9.33 14.65 6.34
C PHE A 218 -10.21 13.81 7.29
N VAL A 219 -9.92 13.81 8.60
CA VAL A 219 -10.71 13.08 9.59
C VAL A 219 -12.16 13.60 9.65
N PHE A 220 -12.38 14.91 9.52
CA PHE A 220 -13.73 15.46 9.44
C PHE A 220 -14.52 14.91 8.24
N LEU A 221 -13.91 14.94 7.04
CA LEU A 221 -14.55 14.46 5.81
C LEU A 221 -14.81 12.95 5.87
N GLU A 222 -13.86 12.20 6.39
CA GLU A 222 -13.98 10.75 6.54
C GLU A 222 -15.17 10.40 7.45
N ARG A 223 -15.28 11.03 8.63
CA ARG A 223 -16.45 10.90 9.52
C ARG A 223 -17.75 11.37 8.87
N ALA A 224 -17.75 12.51 8.17
CA ALA A 224 -18.93 13.06 7.53
C ALA A 224 -19.48 12.16 6.41
N LEU A 225 -18.63 11.33 5.78
CA LEU A 225 -18.99 10.40 4.72
C LEU A 225 -19.38 8.99 5.22
N GLU A 226 -19.27 8.71 6.52
CA GLU A 226 -19.70 7.43 7.12
C GLU A 226 -21.18 7.10 6.89
N PRO A 227 -22.16 8.03 7.07
CA PRO A 227 -23.58 7.72 6.91
C PRO A 227 -23.96 7.22 5.50
N VAL A 228 -23.14 7.59 4.51
CA VAL A 228 -23.31 7.22 3.09
C VAL A 228 -22.35 6.10 2.66
N GLY A 229 -21.44 5.66 3.53
CA GLY A 229 -20.44 4.63 3.23
C GLY A 229 -19.34 5.05 2.25
N LEU A 230 -19.23 6.34 1.94
CA LEU A 230 -18.25 6.87 0.97
C LEU A 230 -16.89 7.17 1.58
N HIS A 231 -16.77 7.10 2.90
CA HIS A 231 -15.52 7.28 3.63
C HIS A 231 -14.41 6.31 3.17
N HIS A 232 -14.78 5.08 2.77
CA HIS A 232 -13.87 4.12 2.13
C HIS A 232 -13.19 4.66 0.87
N LEU A 233 -13.94 5.36 0.00
CA LEU A 233 -13.40 5.95 -1.22
C LEU A 233 -12.42 7.09 -0.91
N LEU A 234 -12.62 7.77 0.23
CA LEU A 234 -11.75 8.87 0.66
C LEU A 234 -10.42 8.35 1.20
N TYR A 235 -10.43 7.39 2.13
CA TYR A 235 -9.19 6.98 2.80
C TYR A 235 -8.37 5.96 2.01
N MET A 236 -8.98 5.10 1.17
CA MET A 236 -8.27 4.01 0.50
C MET A 236 -7.10 4.49 -0.37
N PRO A 237 -7.25 5.54 -1.21
CA PRO A 237 -6.14 6.07 -2.00
C PRO A 237 -4.99 6.64 -1.16
N ILE A 238 -5.27 7.07 0.08
CA ILE A 238 -4.27 7.62 0.99
C ILE A 238 -3.57 6.48 1.76
N TYR A 239 -4.34 5.52 2.27
CA TYR A 239 -3.82 4.48 3.16
C TYR A 239 -3.05 3.40 2.40
N TYR A 240 -3.51 3.06 1.20
CA TYR A 240 -3.08 1.86 0.48
C TYR A 240 -2.63 2.10 -0.96
N ASP A 241 -2.69 3.35 -1.44
CA ASP A 241 -2.35 3.71 -2.82
C ASP A 241 -1.45 4.94 -2.86
N ASN A 242 -1.06 5.34 -4.06
CA ASN A 242 0.01 6.28 -4.34
C ASN A 242 -0.38 7.76 -4.12
N LEU A 243 -1.50 8.09 -3.46
CA LEU A 243 -1.97 9.48 -3.39
C LEU A 243 -1.05 10.37 -2.53
N VAL A 244 -0.73 9.92 -1.31
CA VAL A 244 0.08 10.70 -0.35
C VAL A 244 1.54 10.24 -0.34
N ILE A 245 1.79 8.95 -0.47
CA ILE A 245 3.14 8.37 -0.52
C ILE A 245 3.14 7.16 -1.44
N THR A 246 4.28 6.90 -2.08
CA THR A 246 4.50 5.72 -2.93
C THR A 246 4.13 4.43 -2.19
N ASP A 247 3.39 3.53 -2.83
CA ASP A 247 2.84 2.27 -2.29
C ASP A 247 1.83 2.41 -1.12
N GLY A 248 1.46 3.63 -0.74
CA GLY A 248 0.55 3.92 0.36
C GLY A 248 1.21 3.93 1.76
N ILE A 249 0.51 4.55 2.71
CA ILE A 249 0.99 4.79 4.08
C ILE A 249 1.30 3.47 4.80
N TYR A 250 0.40 2.47 4.73
CA TYR A 250 0.57 1.22 5.46
C TYR A 250 1.80 0.42 4.99
N ALA A 251 1.99 0.32 3.66
CA ALA A 251 3.12 -0.40 3.10
C ALA A 251 4.44 0.29 3.47
N THR A 252 4.50 1.61 3.30
CA THR A 252 5.70 2.39 3.61
C THR A 252 6.03 2.35 5.10
N TRP A 253 5.05 2.55 5.98
CA TRP A 253 5.25 2.49 7.43
C TRP A 253 5.81 1.16 7.88
N THR A 254 5.26 0.05 7.36
CA THR A 254 5.72 -1.29 7.73
C THR A 254 7.18 -1.52 7.33
N ASN A 255 7.57 -1.05 6.14
CA ASN A 255 8.95 -1.19 5.65
C ASN A 255 9.94 -0.34 6.46
N LEU A 256 9.51 0.84 6.93
CA LEU A 256 10.34 1.74 7.73
C LEU A 256 10.31 1.45 9.23
N LEU A 257 9.38 0.62 9.70
CA LEU A 257 9.17 0.35 11.12
C LEU A 257 10.45 -0.06 11.87
N PRO A 258 11.32 -0.94 11.33
CA PRO A 258 12.59 -1.27 11.98
C PRO A 258 13.58 -0.10 12.07
N ILE A 259 13.45 0.92 11.23
CA ILE A 259 14.31 2.11 11.26
C ILE A 259 13.73 3.14 12.25
N LEU A 260 12.41 3.34 12.20
CA LEU A 260 11.69 4.25 13.09
C LEU A 260 11.83 3.86 14.56
N SER A 261 11.98 2.56 14.87
CA SER A 261 12.16 2.07 16.24
C SER A 261 13.49 2.46 16.87
N HIS A 262 14.52 2.78 16.07
CA HIS A 262 15.86 3.17 16.57
C HIS A 262 16.14 4.67 16.48
N SER A 263 15.39 5.42 15.67
CA SER A 263 15.56 6.88 15.61
C SER A 263 14.96 7.57 16.84
N THR A 264 15.70 8.53 17.39
CA THR A 264 15.25 9.41 18.48
C THR A 264 14.56 10.69 17.98
N ARG A 265 14.55 10.92 16.66
CA ARG A 265 13.91 12.09 16.07
C ARG A 265 12.38 11.99 16.14
N PRO A 266 11.66 13.12 16.25
CA PRO A 266 10.21 13.12 16.29
C PRO A 266 9.58 12.43 15.05
N LEU A 267 8.62 11.52 15.27
CA LEU A 267 7.97 10.76 14.20
C LEU A 267 7.24 11.65 13.17
N ASN A 268 6.78 12.82 13.58
CA ASN A 268 6.17 13.80 12.67
C ASN A 268 7.18 14.45 11.71
N GLU A 269 8.48 14.40 11.98
CA GLU A 269 9.51 14.79 11.02
C GLU A 269 9.88 13.64 10.08
N LEU A 270 9.97 12.42 10.63
CA LEU A 270 10.41 11.24 9.88
C LEU A 270 9.32 10.71 8.92
N ALA A 271 8.06 10.78 9.36
CA ALA A 271 6.92 10.21 8.67
C ALA A 271 5.66 11.11 8.73
N PRO A 272 5.74 12.41 8.38
CA PRO A 272 4.59 13.34 8.47
C PRO A 272 3.34 12.85 7.73
N TRP A 273 3.53 12.13 6.63
CA TRP A 273 2.49 11.53 5.81
C TRP A 273 1.62 10.50 6.57
N ALA A 274 2.13 9.84 7.62
CA ALA A 274 1.36 8.88 8.39
C ALA A 274 0.28 9.53 9.26
N GLY A 275 0.34 10.86 9.44
CA GLY A 275 -0.61 11.64 10.25
C GLY A 275 -2.06 11.49 9.80
N PHE A 276 -2.30 11.24 8.50
CA PHE A 276 -3.65 11.02 7.97
C PHE A 276 -4.34 9.78 8.56
N THR A 277 -3.60 8.83 9.13
CA THR A 277 -4.21 7.66 9.77
C THR A 277 -4.71 7.92 11.19
N ALA A 278 -4.67 9.17 11.70
CA ALA A 278 -5.16 9.54 13.03
C ALA A 278 -6.67 9.33 13.28
N THR A 279 -7.41 8.71 12.34
CA THR A 279 -8.86 8.49 12.42
C THR A 279 -9.30 7.56 13.55
N GLY A 280 -8.43 6.70 14.08
CA GLY A 280 -8.77 5.72 15.12
C GLY A 280 -8.71 6.25 16.55
N TRP A 281 -8.14 7.44 16.81
CA TRP A 281 -8.07 8.00 18.17
C TRP A 281 -9.45 8.17 18.82
N VAL A 282 -10.46 8.53 18.03
CA VAL A 282 -11.84 8.67 18.52
C VAL A 282 -12.42 7.32 18.98
N LYS A 283 -11.94 6.21 18.43
CA LYS A 283 -12.40 4.85 18.77
C LYS A 283 -11.98 4.44 20.19
N LEU A 284 -10.84 4.98 20.64
CA LEU A 284 -10.28 4.75 21.97
C LEU A 284 -10.81 5.76 23.01
N PHE A 285 -10.98 7.02 22.63
CA PHE A 285 -11.25 8.10 23.59
C PHE A 285 -12.63 8.73 23.45
N GLY A 286 -13.13 8.91 22.23
CA GLY A 286 -14.39 9.60 21.97
C GLY A 286 -15.61 8.69 22.15
N LEU A 287 -15.65 7.55 21.46
CA LEU A 287 -16.80 6.64 21.49
C LEU A 287 -17.08 6.05 22.88
N PRO A 288 -16.06 5.66 23.69
CA PRO A 288 -16.31 5.27 25.07
C PRO A 288 -16.90 6.42 25.91
N ALA A 289 -16.42 7.65 25.74
CA ALA A 289 -16.96 8.81 26.43
C ALA A 289 -18.42 9.11 26.04
N ILE A 290 -18.77 8.96 24.75
CA ILE A 290 -20.15 9.07 24.25
C ILE A 290 -21.03 7.98 24.85
N ALA A 291 -20.57 6.73 24.90
CA ALA A 291 -21.30 5.63 25.52
C ALA A 291 -21.56 5.90 27.02
N VAL A 292 -20.58 6.45 27.74
CA VAL A 292 -20.77 6.88 29.14
C VAL A 292 -21.78 8.03 29.24
N ALA A 293 -21.81 8.97 28.30
CA ALA A 293 -22.83 10.01 28.24
C ALA A 293 -24.25 9.42 28.06
N PHE A 294 -24.44 8.43 27.17
CA PHE A 294 -25.71 7.72 27.04
C PHE A 294 -26.09 6.97 28.33
N TYR A 295 -25.15 6.24 28.92
CA TYR A 295 -25.39 5.50 30.16
C TYR A 295 -25.81 6.42 31.33
N THR A 296 -25.12 7.54 31.51
CA THR A 296 -25.40 8.45 32.63
C THR A 296 -26.69 9.25 32.46
N THR A 297 -27.11 9.50 31.21
CA THR A 297 -28.35 10.21 30.89
C THR A 297 -29.57 9.29 30.77
N ALA A 298 -29.39 7.97 30.70
CA ALA A 298 -30.47 6.98 30.69
C ALA A 298 -31.25 6.93 32.01
N LYS A 299 -32.53 6.54 31.92
CA LYS A 299 -33.43 6.31 33.06
C LYS A 299 -32.83 5.23 33.99
N PRO A 300 -32.86 5.38 35.34
CA PRO A 300 -32.19 4.47 36.26
C PRO A 300 -32.51 2.98 36.03
N GLU A 301 -33.78 2.69 35.74
CA GLU A 301 -34.30 1.35 35.47
C GLU A 301 -33.72 0.71 34.19
N ARG A 302 -33.27 1.51 33.23
CA ARG A 302 -32.75 1.04 31.93
C ARG A 302 -31.23 0.91 31.89
N ARG A 303 -30.52 1.43 32.88
CA ARG A 303 -29.04 1.44 32.92
C ARG A 303 -28.45 0.04 32.90
N ALA A 304 -29.03 -0.91 33.63
CA ALA A 304 -28.53 -2.28 33.67
C ALA A 304 -28.57 -2.94 32.28
N SER A 305 -29.69 -2.82 31.57
CA SER A 305 -29.84 -3.33 30.20
C SER A 305 -28.96 -2.56 29.20
N LEU A 306 -28.87 -1.24 29.32
CA LEU A 306 -28.02 -0.46 28.42
C LEU A 306 -26.53 -0.81 28.58
N LYS A 307 -26.08 -1.11 29.80
CA LYS A 307 -24.70 -1.54 30.08
C LYS A 307 -24.34 -2.84 29.35
N THR A 308 -25.26 -3.81 29.25
CA THR A 308 -24.97 -5.08 28.56
C THR A 308 -24.79 -4.91 27.05
N ILE A 309 -25.35 -3.85 26.46
CA ILE A 309 -25.21 -3.52 25.05
C ILE A 309 -23.98 -2.64 24.80
N LEU A 310 -23.80 -1.60 25.62
CA LEU A 310 -22.72 -0.62 25.43
C LEU A 310 -21.34 -1.21 25.72
N LEU A 311 -21.20 -2.07 26.73
CA LEU A 311 -19.88 -2.58 27.13
C LEU A 311 -19.22 -3.43 26.01
N PRO A 312 -19.88 -4.44 25.40
CA PRO A 312 -19.29 -5.16 24.28
C PRO A 312 -19.00 -4.26 23.07
N ALA A 313 -19.86 -3.26 22.81
CA ALA A 313 -19.68 -2.33 21.70
C ALA A 313 -18.46 -1.41 21.92
N ILE A 314 -18.23 -0.94 23.15
CA ILE A 314 -17.02 -0.21 23.54
C ILE A 314 -15.79 -1.07 23.34
N VAL A 315 -15.80 -2.31 23.82
CA VAL A 315 -14.67 -3.24 23.66
C VAL A 315 -14.37 -3.48 22.18
N ALA A 316 -15.39 -3.74 21.36
CA ALA A 316 -15.22 -3.93 19.93
C ALA A 316 -14.64 -2.69 19.22
N SER A 317 -15.10 -1.49 19.59
CA SER A 317 -14.55 -0.22 19.08
C SER A 317 -13.10 -0.01 19.49
N MET A 318 -12.79 -0.16 20.78
CA MET A 318 -11.45 0.11 21.30
C MET A 318 -10.42 -0.92 20.83
N VAL A 319 -10.76 -2.21 20.86
CA VAL A 319 -9.81 -3.30 20.57
C VAL A 319 -9.70 -3.53 19.06
N CYS A 320 -10.84 -3.73 18.41
CA CYS A 320 -10.89 -4.12 17.00
C CYS A 320 -11.01 -2.91 16.05
N GLY A 321 -11.38 -1.74 16.55
CA GLY A 321 -11.57 -0.55 15.71
C GLY A 321 -12.93 -0.51 15.01
N VAL A 322 -13.89 -1.35 15.42
CA VAL A 322 -15.25 -1.46 14.84
C VAL A 322 -16.20 -0.54 15.60
N THR A 323 -16.58 0.57 14.99
CA THR A 323 -17.26 1.70 15.65
C THR A 323 -18.76 1.71 15.42
N GLU A 324 -19.21 1.04 14.37
CA GLU A 324 -20.58 1.09 13.88
C GLU A 324 -21.62 0.76 14.96
N PRO A 325 -21.44 -0.26 15.84
CA PRO A 325 -22.42 -0.54 16.89
C PRO A 325 -22.70 0.63 17.84
N LEU A 326 -21.76 1.56 18.01
CA LEU A 326 -21.91 2.76 18.85
C LEU A 326 -22.37 3.98 18.04
N GLU A 327 -21.74 4.24 16.89
CA GLU A 327 -22.08 5.39 16.03
C GLU A 327 -23.54 5.33 15.57
N PHE A 328 -24.00 4.13 15.27
CA PHE A 328 -25.36 3.87 14.80
C PHE A 328 -26.46 4.23 15.80
N LEU A 329 -26.13 4.33 17.09
CA LEU A 329 -27.07 4.71 18.13
C LEU A 329 -27.55 6.17 17.98
N PHE A 330 -26.76 7.03 17.31
CA PHE A 330 -27.07 8.45 17.18
C PHE A 330 -26.86 9.03 15.77
N MET A 331 -26.09 8.37 14.89
CA MET A 331 -25.78 8.88 13.55
C MET A 331 -27.02 9.22 12.72
N PHE A 332 -28.02 8.34 12.73
CA PHE A 332 -29.27 8.53 11.97
C PHE A 332 -30.36 9.21 12.78
N THR A 333 -30.39 8.96 14.09
CA THR A 333 -31.42 9.47 14.99
C THR A 333 -31.21 10.95 15.31
N TYR A 334 -29.95 11.37 15.46
CA TYR A 334 -29.55 12.71 15.85
C TYR A 334 -28.37 13.21 14.98
N PRO A 335 -28.63 13.62 13.72
CA PRO A 335 -27.59 14.06 12.79
C PRO A 335 -26.73 15.22 13.32
N GLY A 336 -27.30 16.11 14.15
CA GLY A 336 -26.54 17.19 14.80
C GLY A 336 -25.51 16.69 15.81
N LEU A 337 -25.84 15.64 16.60
CA LEU A 337 -24.87 14.99 17.48
C LEU A 337 -23.77 14.28 16.67
N PHE A 338 -24.13 13.73 15.50
CA PHE A 338 -23.15 13.12 14.60
C PHE A 338 -22.21 14.13 13.95
N LEU A 339 -22.72 15.31 13.57
CA LEU A 339 -21.86 16.40 13.10
C LEU A 339 -20.90 16.86 14.21
N LEU A 340 -21.38 16.99 15.45
CA LEU A 340 -20.50 17.29 16.59
C LEU A 340 -19.44 16.21 16.77
N TYR A 341 -19.82 14.92 16.67
CA TYR A 341 -18.88 13.80 16.69
C TYR A 341 -17.79 13.95 15.63
N ALA A 342 -18.15 14.24 14.38
CA ALA A 342 -17.19 14.44 13.30
C ALA A 342 -16.24 15.62 13.57
N VAL A 343 -16.77 16.75 14.06
CA VAL A 343 -15.96 17.94 14.43
C VAL A 343 -14.99 17.62 15.57
N LEU A 344 -15.47 17.01 16.65
CA LEU A 344 -14.62 16.66 17.79
C LEU A 344 -13.57 15.60 17.42
N SER A 345 -13.91 14.66 16.53
CA SER A 345 -12.96 13.67 15.99
C SER A 345 -11.85 14.35 15.20
N SER A 346 -12.19 15.32 14.36
CA SER A 346 -11.24 16.16 13.62
C SER A 346 -10.33 16.94 14.56
N CYS A 347 -10.90 17.58 15.59
CA CYS A 347 -10.11 18.32 16.58
C CYS A 347 -9.16 17.40 17.36
N LEU A 348 -9.58 16.19 17.72
CA LEU A 348 -8.74 15.20 18.38
C LEU A 348 -7.57 14.78 17.48
N ALA A 349 -7.85 14.40 16.24
CA ALA A 349 -6.82 14.00 15.28
C ALA A 349 -5.83 15.13 14.98
N MET A 350 -6.34 16.36 14.80
CA MET A 350 -5.53 17.56 14.61
C MET A 350 -4.64 17.83 15.82
N ALA A 351 -5.17 17.73 17.05
CA ALA A 351 -4.38 17.91 18.26
C ALA A 351 -3.28 16.85 18.39
N MET A 352 -3.61 15.57 18.18
CA MET A 352 -2.63 14.48 18.18
C MET A 352 -1.49 14.77 17.20
N ASN A 353 -1.83 15.11 15.95
CA ASN A 353 -0.83 15.40 14.93
C ASN A 353 -0.01 16.67 15.24
N PHE A 354 -0.65 17.73 15.76
CA PHE A 354 0.02 18.97 16.16
C PHE A 354 1.07 18.74 17.24
N PHE A 355 0.81 17.84 18.19
CA PHE A 355 1.74 17.46 19.24
C PHE A 355 2.73 16.35 18.82
N GLY A 356 2.82 16.05 17.52
CA GLY A 356 3.81 15.12 16.97
C GLY A 356 3.44 13.64 17.11
N VAL A 357 2.20 13.31 17.49
CA VAL A 357 1.71 11.93 17.56
C VAL A 357 1.36 11.47 16.15
N VAL A 358 2.29 10.74 15.53
CA VAL A 358 2.22 10.27 14.14
C VAL A 358 2.58 8.79 14.07
N GLY A 359 1.82 8.04 13.29
CA GLY A 359 1.91 6.58 13.16
C GLY A 359 0.64 5.99 12.59
N ILE A 360 0.53 4.66 12.52
CA ILE A 360 -0.65 3.94 12.01
C ILE A 360 -1.72 3.87 13.09
N PHE A 361 -2.64 4.84 13.08
CA PHE A 361 -3.63 5.02 14.14
C PHE A 361 -5.07 4.85 13.68
N SER A 362 -5.31 4.21 12.53
CA SER A 362 -6.63 4.14 11.90
C SER A 362 -7.52 3.03 12.45
N GLY A 363 -6.93 1.94 12.92
CA GLY A 363 -7.61 0.80 13.56
C GLY A 363 -7.90 0.99 15.05
N GLY A 364 -8.08 -0.13 15.74
CA GLY A 364 -8.19 -0.18 17.21
C GLY A 364 -6.84 -0.45 17.88
N LEU A 365 -6.84 -0.59 19.21
CA LEU A 365 -5.67 -0.85 20.06
C LEU A 365 -4.80 -2.01 19.54
N MET A 366 -5.40 -3.04 18.96
CA MET A 366 -4.66 -4.18 18.45
C MET A 366 -3.74 -3.80 17.26
N GLU A 367 -4.23 -3.01 16.31
CA GLU A 367 -3.43 -2.49 15.19
C GLU A 367 -2.42 -1.45 15.69
N MET A 368 -2.89 -0.51 16.53
CA MET A 368 -2.04 0.56 17.07
C MET A 368 -0.87 -0.02 17.89
N ALA A 369 -1.11 -1.12 18.62
CA ALA A 369 -0.08 -1.83 19.36
C ALA A 369 0.93 -2.50 18.43
N ALA A 370 0.47 -3.22 17.40
CA ALA A 370 1.32 -3.95 16.49
C ALA A 370 2.23 -3.03 15.66
N PHE A 371 1.69 -1.93 15.14
CA PHE A 371 2.42 -1.03 14.24
C PHE A 371 3.10 0.16 14.92
N ASN A 372 2.76 0.48 16.18
CA ASN A 372 3.31 1.66 16.86
C ASN A 372 3.75 1.35 18.28
N PHE A 373 2.83 1.02 19.19
CA PHE A 373 3.17 1.01 20.61
C PHE A 373 4.25 -0.02 20.93
N ILE A 374 4.10 -1.29 20.52
CA ILE A 374 5.08 -2.34 20.80
C ILE A 374 6.45 -2.04 20.14
N PRO A 375 6.53 -1.81 18.82
CA PRO A 375 7.83 -1.64 18.15
C PRO A 375 8.53 -0.32 18.50
N LEU A 376 7.79 0.73 18.84
CA LEU A 376 8.34 2.07 19.03
C LEU A 376 8.37 2.53 20.50
N MET A 377 7.88 1.74 21.47
CA MET A 377 7.81 2.18 22.89
C MET A 377 9.18 2.59 23.42
N ARG A 378 10.24 1.88 23.02
CA ARG A 378 11.59 2.08 23.54
C ARG A 378 12.12 3.49 23.27
N THR A 379 11.82 4.05 22.10
CA THR A 379 12.32 5.34 21.63
C THR A 379 11.27 6.45 21.72
N HIS A 380 9.99 6.12 21.55
CA HIS A 380 8.90 7.11 21.41
C HIS A 380 7.86 7.09 22.54
N ALA A 381 8.15 6.45 23.69
CA ALA A 381 7.22 6.39 24.82
C ALA A 381 6.64 7.75 25.25
N GLY A 382 7.45 8.81 25.22
CA GLY A 382 7.02 10.18 25.57
C GLY A 382 5.84 10.66 24.72
N SER A 383 5.90 10.42 23.41
CA SER A 383 4.83 10.77 22.46
C SER A 383 3.54 10.01 22.74
N TYR A 384 3.62 8.74 23.17
CA TYR A 384 2.44 7.94 23.50
C TYR A 384 1.82 8.29 24.85
N LEU A 385 2.63 8.69 25.84
CA LEU A 385 2.12 9.25 27.09
C LEU A 385 1.41 10.58 26.85
N LEU A 386 1.96 11.43 25.97
CA LEU A 386 1.31 12.67 25.55
C LEU A 386 0.00 12.38 24.82
N ALA A 387 -0.01 11.40 23.91
CA ALA A 387 -1.22 10.95 23.22
C ALA A 387 -2.31 10.50 24.19
N LEU A 388 -1.95 9.71 25.22
CA LEU A 388 -2.87 9.30 26.27
C LEU A 388 -3.46 10.50 27.01
N GLY A 389 -2.63 11.48 27.38
CA GLY A 389 -3.07 12.72 28.02
C GLY A 389 -4.07 13.51 27.17
N ILE A 390 -3.74 13.75 25.90
CA ILE A 390 -4.61 14.43 24.93
C ILE A 390 -5.93 13.67 24.78
N GLY A 391 -5.85 12.34 24.62
CA GLY A 391 -7.01 11.46 24.50
C GLY A 391 -7.96 11.58 25.68
N LEU A 392 -7.45 11.53 26.91
CA LEU A 392 -8.26 11.66 28.13
C LEU A 392 -8.92 13.04 28.26
N VAL A 393 -8.21 14.11 27.90
CA VAL A 393 -8.80 15.46 27.85
C VAL A 393 -9.97 15.49 26.85
N PHE A 394 -9.79 14.91 25.67
CA PHE A 394 -10.87 14.81 24.69
C PHE A 394 -12.01 13.91 25.16
N SER A 395 -11.76 12.82 25.88
CA SER A 395 -12.83 12.01 26.49
C SER A 395 -13.71 12.85 27.42
N VAL A 396 -13.13 13.75 28.21
CA VAL A 396 -13.91 14.69 29.04
C VAL A 396 -14.73 15.65 28.16
N ILE A 397 -14.14 16.21 27.10
CA ILE A 397 -14.83 17.10 26.16
C ILE A 397 -16.01 16.40 25.49
N PHE A 398 -15.80 15.20 24.94
CA PHE A 398 -16.84 14.37 24.34
C PHE A 398 -17.96 14.09 25.34
N PHE A 399 -17.63 13.62 26.54
CA PHE A 399 -18.61 13.31 27.58
C PHE A 399 -19.46 14.53 27.97
N LEU A 400 -18.83 15.66 28.30
CA LEU A 400 -19.53 16.87 28.73
C LEU A 400 -20.39 17.45 27.61
N SER A 401 -19.88 17.49 26.38
CA SER A 401 -20.60 18.04 25.23
C SER A 401 -21.82 17.20 24.88
N PHE A 402 -21.67 15.87 24.79
CA PHE A 402 -22.79 14.96 24.51
C PHE A 402 -23.80 14.99 25.65
N ARG A 403 -23.35 14.85 26.90
CA ARG A 403 -24.25 14.89 28.06
C ARG A 403 -25.01 16.20 28.14
N GLY A 404 -24.33 17.33 27.92
CA GLY A 404 -24.92 18.66 27.92
C GLY A 404 -26.05 18.76 26.89
N LEU A 405 -25.76 18.44 25.62
CA LEU A 405 -26.77 18.51 24.55
C LEU A 405 -27.93 17.54 24.77
N ILE A 406 -27.66 16.31 25.23
CA ILE A 406 -28.72 15.33 25.53
C ILE A 406 -29.70 15.88 26.58
N LEU A 407 -29.18 16.51 27.64
CA LEU A 407 -30.01 17.06 28.72
C LEU A 407 -30.70 18.37 28.33
N THR A 408 -29.99 19.27 27.64
CA THR A 408 -30.53 20.58 27.24
C THR A 408 -31.66 20.45 26.21
N PHE A 409 -31.54 19.52 25.27
CA PHE A 409 -32.53 19.32 24.20
C PHE A 409 -33.48 18.12 24.45
N ASP A 410 -33.42 17.51 25.64
CA ASP A 410 -34.13 16.27 26.01
C ASP A 410 -34.08 15.20 24.90
N LEU A 411 -32.90 14.95 24.35
CA LEU A 411 -32.73 13.96 23.29
C LEU A 411 -33.05 12.57 23.84
N LYS A 412 -33.94 11.84 23.17
CA LYS A 412 -34.34 10.47 23.53
C LYS A 412 -33.28 9.47 23.05
N THR A 413 -32.06 9.59 23.57
CA THR A 413 -30.96 8.66 23.32
C THR A 413 -31.27 7.28 23.96
N PRO A 414 -30.54 6.21 23.59
CA PRO A 414 -30.78 4.87 24.13
C PRO A 414 -30.94 4.86 25.66
N GLY A 415 -32.06 4.33 26.14
CA GLY A 415 -32.39 4.28 27.57
C GLY A 415 -33.11 5.52 28.12
N ARG A 416 -33.49 6.49 27.29
CA ARG A 416 -34.32 7.67 27.64
C ARG A 416 -35.73 7.66 27.03
N GLU A 417 -36.09 6.64 26.26
CA GLU A 417 -37.35 6.55 25.52
C GLU A 417 -38.56 6.45 26.45
N ASP A 418 -39.73 6.92 26.01
CA ASP A 418 -40.93 7.02 26.85
C ASP A 418 -41.82 5.77 26.80
N TYR A 419 -41.65 4.89 25.82
CA TYR A 419 -42.43 3.65 25.70
C TYR A 419 -41.72 2.45 26.36
N ILE A 420 -42.50 1.57 26.99
CA ILE A 420 -42.07 0.33 27.66
C ILE A 420 -42.33 -0.84 26.71
N ALA A 421 -41.28 -1.49 26.23
CA ALA A 421 -41.37 -2.88 25.81
C ALA A 421 -41.09 -3.75 27.03
N SER A 422 -42.04 -4.63 27.34
CA SER A 422 -42.23 -5.26 28.64
C SER A 422 -41.08 -6.15 29.13
N ASN A 423 -40.94 -6.21 30.45
CA ASN A 423 -40.09 -7.13 31.23
C ASN A 423 -40.32 -8.64 30.93
N THR A 424 -41.24 -8.99 30.03
CA THR A 424 -41.58 -10.36 29.61
C THR A 424 -40.58 -10.95 28.60
N ALA A 425 -39.83 -10.12 27.88
CA ALA A 425 -38.77 -10.59 26.98
C ALA A 425 -37.47 -10.93 27.71
N LEU A 426 -37.23 -10.29 28.87
CA LEU A 426 -36.02 -10.48 29.67
C LEU A 426 -36.06 -11.77 30.52
N SER A 427 -37.24 -12.20 30.98
CA SER A 427 -37.38 -13.44 31.76
C SER A 427 -37.14 -14.72 30.97
N ARG A 428 -37.20 -14.66 29.63
CA ARG A 428 -36.87 -15.79 28.74
C ARG A 428 -35.39 -15.84 28.34
N LEU A 429 -34.65 -14.74 28.53
CA LEU A 429 -33.20 -14.66 28.25
C LEU A 429 -32.35 -15.05 29.46
N THR A 430 -32.90 -14.98 30.68
CA THR A 430 -32.23 -15.43 31.92
C THR A 430 -32.65 -16.84 32.32
N GLY A 431 -32.79 -17.75 31.35
CA GLY A 431 -33.35 -19.10 31.49
C GLY A 431 -32.97 -19.81 32.79
N ASN A 432 -33.83 -19.70 33.79
CA ASN A 432 -34.12 -20.78 34.73
C ASN A 432 -35.42 -21.38 34.21
N ASP A 433 -35.44 -22.69 34.01
CA ASP A 433 -36.56 -23.51 33.53
C ASP A 433 -36.68 -23.70 32.00
N VAL A 434 -35.69 -24.37 31.39
CA VAL A 434 -35.96 -25.36 30.33
C VAL A 434 -35.02 -26.55 30.52
N ASP A 435 -35.61 -27.74 30.62
CA ASP A 435 -34.99 -29.04 30.94
C ASP A 435 -33.62 -29.32 30.32
N GLU A 436 -32.62 -29.46 31.19
CA GLU A 436 -31.22 -29.78 30.93
C GLU A 436 -30.97 -31.25 30.50
N LYS A 437 -31.93 -31.90 29.82
CA LYS A 437 -31.88 -33.34 29.50
C LYS A 437 -32.00 -33.72 28.01
N ARG A 438 -31.88 -32.77 27.09
CA ARG A 438 -31.92 -33.07 25.63
C ARG A 438 -30.80 -32.47 24.77
N LEU A 439 -29.74 -31.92 25.37
CA LEU A 439 -28.64 -31.28 24.63
C LEU A 439 -27.30 -32.03 24.66
N SER A 440 -27.34 -33.34 24.87
CA SER A 440 -26.16 -34.21 24.75
C SER A 440 -26.35 -35.14 23.55
N GLU A 441 -26.19 -34.63 22.32
CA GLU A 441 -25.83 -35.39 21.09
C GLU A 441 -25.92 -34.55 19.79
N VAL A 442 -25.42 -33.31 19.74
CA VAL A 442 -25.15 -32.63 18.45
C VAL A 442 -23.95 -31.69 18.60
N GLY A 443 -23.00 -31.72 17.66
CA GLY A 443 -21.76 -30.95 17.70
C GLY A 443 -21.96 -29.43 17.63
N ALA A 444 -21.00 -28.67 18.19
CA ALA A 444 -21.08 -27.21 18.37
C ALA A 444 -21.25 -26.40 17.07
N SER A 445 -20.90 -26.94 15.90
CA SER A 445 -21.11 -26.28 14.60
C SER A 445 -22.55 -26.34 14.10
N ASP A 446 -23.28 -27.41 14.40
CA ASP A 446 -24.69 -27.61 14.01
C ASP A 446 -25.65 -26.74 14.85
N CYS A 447 -25.30 -26.50 16.12
CA CYS A 447 -26.08 -25.62 17.01
C CYS A 447 -26.08 -24.15 16.54
N GLN A 448 -25.02 -23.68 15.88
CA GLN A 448 -24.89 -22.28 15.48
C GLN A 448 -25.53 -22.02 14.10
N ALA A 449 -25.41 -22.98 13.17
CA ALA A 449 -26.12 -22.95 11.89
C ALA A 449 -27.64 -23.06 12.07
N SER A 450 -28.11 -23.88 13.00
CA SER A 450 -29.54 -23.96 13.35
C SER A 450 -30.08 -22.66 13.95
N GLN A 451 -29.26 -21.93 14.72
CA GLN A 451 -29.64 -20.66 15.34
C GLN A 451 -29.71 -19.50 14.32
N ASP A 452 -28.74 -19.41 13.40
CA ASP A 452 -28.74 -18.41 12.32
C ASP A 452 -29.93 -18.62 11.35
N ARG A 453 -30.28 -19.88 11.07
CA ARG A 453 -31.46 -20.23 10.28
C ARG A 453 -32.77 -19.87 10.98
N LEU A 454 -32.91 -20.17 12.27
CA LEU A 454 -34.09 -19.82 13.07
C LEU A 454 -34.32 -18.31 13.12
N LEU A 455 -33.23 -17.54 13.26
CA LEU A 455 -33.28 -16.08 13.22
C LEU A 455 -33.72 -15.57 11.85
N ALA A 456 -33.24 -16.17 10.74
CA ALA A 456 -33.68 -15.80 9.39
C ALA A 456 -35.19 -16.04 9.18
N GLU A 457 -35.70 -17.21 9.60
CA GLU A 457 -37.13 -17.55 9.54
C GLU A 457 -37.99 -16.57 10.34
N GLN A 458 -37.56 -16.23 11.56
CA GLN A 458 -38.25 -15.25 12.41
C GLN A 458 -38.22 -13.84 11.80
N VAL A 459 -37.08 -13.42 11.27
CA VAL A 459 -36.95 -12.11 10.62
C VAL A 459 -37.88 -11.99 9.42
N VAL A 460 -37.97 -13.01 8.55
CA VAL A 460 -38.91 -13.04 7.43
C VAL A 460 -40.36 -12.92 7.90
N ALA A 461 -40.73 -13.65 8.96
CA ALA A 461 -42.08 -13.57 9.53
C ALA A 461 -42.40 -12.18 10.08
N LEU A 462 -41.48 -11.58 10.84
CA LEU A 462 -41.65 -10.25 11.44
C LEU A 462 -41.67 -9.11 10.42
N LEU A 463 -41.11 -9.33 9.23
CA LEU A 463 -41.20 -8.41 8.11
C LEU A 463 -42.53 -8.49 7.35
N GLY A 464 -43.47 -9.33 7.77
CA GLY A 464 -44.76 -9.54 7.10
C GLY A 464 -44.76 -10.70 6.08
N GLY A 465 -43.76 -11.58 6.16
CA GLY A 465 -43.61 -12.74 5.29
C GLY A 465 -42.95 -12.45 3.94
N VAL A 466 -42.65 -13.52 3.18
CA VAL A 466 -42.00 -13.46 1.86
C VAL A 466 -42.73 -12.53 0.89
N SER A 467 -44.07 -12.49 0.95
CA SER A 467 -44.90 -11.64 0.10
C SER A 467 -44.77 -10.14 0.37
N ASN A 468 -44.30 -9.73 1.55
CA ASN A 468 -44.05 -8.33 1.86
C ASN A 468 -42.62 -7.89 1.53
N ILE A 469 -41.72 -8.83 1.19
CA ILE A 469 -40.30 -8.56 0.97
C ILE A 469 -40.06 -8.33 -0.52
N VAL A 470 -39.71 -7.09 -0.87
CA VAL A 470 -39.36 -6.70 -2.25
C VAL A 470 -37.91 -7.07 -2.58
N GLY A 471 -37.03 -6.94 -1.59
CA GLY A 471 -35.62 -7.31 -1.73
C GLY A 471 -34.86 -7.09 -0.44
N ALA A 472 -33.77 -7.82 -0.26
CA ALA A 472 -32.92 -7.73 0.91
C ALA A 472 -31.45 -7.60 0.51
N THR A 473 -30.77 -6.67 1.16
CA THR A 473 -29.30 -6.52 1.12
C THR A 473 -28.79 -6.54 2.55
N ASN A 474 -27.50 -6.69 2.74
CA ASN A 474 -26.89 -6.62 4.06
C ASN A 474 -25.61 -5.78 4.05
N CYS A 475 -25.34 -5.16 5.19
CA CYS A 475 -24.01 -4.68 5.55
C CYS A 475 -23.44 -5.54 6.68
N ALA A 476 -22.30 -5.17 7.25
CA ALA A 476 -21.61 -5.93 8.30
C ALA A 476 -22.53 -6.38 9.45
N THR A 477 -23.41 -5.47 9.90
CA THR A 477 -24.21 -5.65 11.12
C THR A 477 -25.71 -5.53 10.92
N ARG A 478 -26.19 -5.30 9.69
CA ARG A 478 -27.63 -5.11 9.43
C ARG A 478 -28.11 -5.80 8.16
N LEU A 479 -29.27 -6.41 8.27
CA LEU A 479 -30.09 -6.83 7.14
C LEU A 479 -31.03 -5.67 6.76
N ARG A 480 -30.87 -5.14 5.56
CA ARG A 480 -31.68 -4.06 5.00
C ARG A 480 -32.70 -4.65 4.05
N VAL A 481 -33.96 -4.57 4.43
CA VAL A 481 -35.08 -5.15 3.69
C VAL A 481 -35.97 -4.04 3.17
N GLU A 482 -36.23 -4.06 1.88
CA GLU A 482 -37.27 -3.25 1.27
C GLU A 482 -38.59 -4.02 1.39
N VAL A 483 -39.58 -3.36 2.01
CA VAL A 483 -40.90 -3.94 2.26
C VAL A 483 -41.97 -3.24 1.45
N ALA A 484 -42.96 -3.99 0.95
CA ALA A 484 -44.03 -3.44 0.13
C ALA A 484 -44.96 -2.54 0.96
N ASP A 485 -45.32 -3.00 2.17
CA ASP A 485 -46.13 -2.32 3.17
C ASP A 485 -45.38 -2.26 4.52
N PRO A 486 -44.96 -1.06 4.98
CA PRO A 486 -44.28 -0.89 6.26
C PRO A 486 -45.20 -1.09 7.48
N SER A 487 -46.52 -0.95 7.31
CA SER A 487 -47.47 -0.98 8.42
C SER A 487 -47.65 -2.36 9.04
N ILE A 488 -47.27 -3.41 8.31
CA ILE A 488 -47.34 -4.80 8.76
C ILE A 488 -45.99 -5.35 9.27
N VAL A 489 -44.95 -4.51 9.30
CA VAL A 489 -43.66 -4.86 9.92
C VAL A 489 -43.79 -4.77 11.44
N ALA A 490 -43.36 -5.81 12.15
CA ALA A 490 -43.40 -5.84 13.61
C ALA A 490 -42.53 -4.75 14.24
N ASP A 491 -42.84 -4.39 15.48
CA ASP A 491 -42.11 -3.33 16.19
C ASP A 491 -40.70 -3.76 16.61
N ASN A 492 -39.85 -2.77 16.91
CA ASN A 492 -38.45 -3.00 17.30
C ASN A 492 -38.29 -3.99 18.46
N ALA A 493 -39.21 -3.98 19.44
CA ALA A 493 -39.12 -4.89 20.56
C ALA A 493 -39.29 -6.35 20.15
N THR A 494 -40.18 -6.63 19.19
CA THR A 494 -40.42 -7.98 18.69
C THR A 494 -39.22 -8.50 17.90
N PHE A 495 -38.55 -7.65 17.12
CA PHE A 495 -37.28 -8.01 16.48
C PHE A 495 -36.17 -8.30 17.49
N VAL A 496 -36.06 -7.50 18.55
CA VAL A 496 -35.08 -7.75 19.61
C VAL A 496 -35.37 -9.06 20.35
N ALA A 497 -36.64 -9.37 20.60
CA ALA A 497 -37.06 -10.64 21.19
C ALA A 497 -36.76 -11.87 20.31
N ALA A 498 -36.75 -11.69 18.99
CA ALA A 498 -36.36 -12.73 18.02
C ALA A 498 -34.83 -12.95 17.94
N GLY A 499 -34.02 -12.11 18.60
CA GLY A 499 -32.56 -12.23 18.60
C GLY A 499 -31.83 -11.19 17.74
N ALA A 500 -32.55 -10.24 17.12
CA ALA A 500 -31.92 -9.06 16.56
C ALA A 500 -31.48 -8.08 17.68
N LYS A 501 -30.56 -7.17 17.37
CA LYS A 501 -30.11 -6.08 18.24
C LYS A 501 -30.95 -4.81 18.08
N GLY A 502 -31.79 -4.74 17.05
CA GLY A 502 -32.72 -3.65 16.83
C GLY A 502 -33.34 -3.63 15.44
N LEU A 503 -34.28 -2.71 15.22
CA LEU A 503 -34.99 -2.45 13.98
C LEU A 503 -35.13 -0.94 13.79
N ILE A 504 -34.83 -0.46 12.59
CA ILE A 504 -35.11 0.91 12.17
C ILE A 504 -35.96 0.84 10.90
N VAL A 505 -37.17 1.42 10.95
CA VAL A 505 -38.03 1.54 9.77
C VAL A 505 -37.99 2.98 9.28
N THR A 506 -37.69 3.19 8.00
CA THR A 506 -37.67 4.51 7.34
C THR A 506 -38.40 4.42 6.02
N GLY A 507 -39.63 4.91 5.97
CA GLY A 507 -40.51 4.73 4.80
C GLY A 507 -40.72 3.25 4.51
N LYS A 508 -40.32 2.79 3.31
CA LYS A 508 -40.42 1.38 2.87
C LYS A 508 -39.20 0.52 3.18
N THR A 509 -38.25 1.02 3.94
CA THR A 509 -37.02 0.26 4.25
C THR A 509 -36.98 -0.09 5.73
N ALA A 510 -36.91 -1.38 6.02
CA ALA A 510 -36.70 -1.94 7.34
C ALA A 510 -35.23 -2.37 7.48
N GLN A 511 -34.52 -1.83 8.48
CA GLN A 511 -33.14 -2.20 8.79
C GLN A 511 -33.11 -3.00 10.08
N VAL A 512 -32.93 -4.31 9.96
CA VAL A 512 -32.80 -5.23 11.09
C VAL A 512 -31.33 -5.32 11.48
N ILE A 513 -31.00 -4.83 12.67
CA ILE A 513 -29.65 -4.85 13.23
C ILE A 513 -29.45 -6.22 13.88
N ILE A 514 -28.52 -7.03 13.39
CA ILE A 514 -28.29 -8.40 13.90
C ILE A 514 -26.87 -8.52 14.47
N GLY A 515 -25.89 -7.84 13.87
CA GLY A 515 -24.47 -7.94 14.23
C GLY A 515 -23.65 -8.69 13.18
N VAL A 516 -22.40 -9.03 13.48
CA VAL A 516 -21.45 -9.60 12.48
C VAL A 516 -21.88 -10.91 11.83
N SER A 517 -22.92 -11.58 12.35
CA SER A 517 -23.50 -12.80 11.77
C SER A 517 -24.46 -12.54 10.59
N VAL A 518 -24.75 -11.28 10.26
CA VAL A 518 -25.72 -10.94 9.18
C VAL A 518 -25.45 -11.65 7.86
N PRO A 519 -24.20 -11.80 7.36
CA PRO A 519 -23.96 -12.52 6.11
C PRO A 519 -24.51 -13.95 6.13
N ARG A 520 -24.36 -14.67 7.25
CA ARG A 520 -24.88 -16.04 7.41
C ARG A 520 -26.40 -16.09 7.54
N VAL A 521 -26.97 -15.15 8.30
CA VAL A 521 -28.43 -15.02 8.41
C VAL A 521 -29.05 -14.64 7.06
N LYS A 522 -28.36 -13.82 6.27
CA LYS A 522 -28.77 -13.45 4.90
C LYS A 522 -28.73 -14.64 3.96
N GLU A 523 -27.76 -15.53 4.08
CA GLU A 523 -27.70 -16.75 3.26
C GLU A 523 -28.92 -17.65 3.49
N HIS A 524 -29.30 -17.90 4.75
CA HIS A 524 -30.54 -18.62 5.07
C HIS A 524 -31.79 -17.85 4.67
N PHE A 525 -31.79 -16.53 4.82
CA PHE A 525 -32.85 -15.67 4.32
C PHE A 525 -33.01 -15.84 2.81
N ASP A 526 -31.93 -15.86 2.03
CA ASP A 526 -31.97 -16.05 0.57
C ASP A 526 -32.37 -17.46 0.15
N GLN A 527 -32.03 -18.47 0.95
CA GLN A 527 -32.51 -19.85 0.76
C GLN A 527 -34.04 -19.93 0.97
N ILE A 528 -34.58 -19.25 1.99
CA ILE A 528 -36.03 -19.11 2.19
C ILE A 528 -36.67 -18.37 1.00
N MET A 529 -35.92 -17.50 0.33
CA MET A 529 -36.34 -16.77 -0.87
C MET A 529 -36.09 -17.54 -2.20
N GLY A 530 -35.36 -18.67 -2.20
CA GLY A 530 -35.25 -19.64 -3.31
C GLY A 530 -34.23 -19.38 -4.44
N LEU A 531 -32.99 -18.97 -4.14
CA LEU A 531 -31.97 -18.62 -5.16
C LEU A 531 -30.70 -19.51 -5.10
N GLU A 532 -30.40 -20.41 -6.07
CA GLU A 532 -29.05 -20.97 -6.38
C GLU A 532 -28.98 -21.84 -7.68
N PRO A 533 -27.85 -21.83 -8.44
CA PRO A 533 -27.31 -23.07 -9.05
C PRO A 533 -25.76 -23.18 -9.20
N GLY A 534 -25.25 -24.43 -9.20
CA GLY A 534 -23.83 -24.83 -9.26
C GLY A 534 -23.14 -24.87 -10.64
N PHE A 535 -21.80 -25.06 -10.64
CA PHE A 535 -20.89 -24.93 -11.79
C PHE A 535 -19.80 -26.04 -11.82
N ALA A 536 -19.32 -26.42 -13.01
CA ALA A 536 -18.13 -27.27 -13.24
C ALA A 536 -17.32 -26.77 -14.46
N PHE A 537 -15.98 -26.93 -14.43
CA PHE A 537 -15.00 -26.31 -15.36
C PHE A 537 -14.23 -27.31 -16.25
N ALA A 538 -13.65 -26.83 -17.36
CA ALA A 538 -12.58 -27.50 -18.14
C ALA A 538 -11.56 -26.50 -18.74
N THR A 539 -10.32 -26.95 -18.90
CA THR A 539 -9.02 -26.23 -19.07
C THR A 539 -8.56 -26.02 -20.55
N PRO A 540 -7.49 -25.22 -20.81
CA PRO A 540 -7.18 -24.56 -22.10
C PRO A 540 -5.98 -25.14 -22.89
N LEU A 541 -5.71 -24.59 -24.09
CA LEU A 541 -4.52 -24.82 -24.94
C LEU A 541 -3.88 -23.51 -25.46
N SER A 542 -2.60 -23.62 -25.85
CA SER A 542 -1.53 -22.60 -25.83
C SER A 542 -0.90 -22.21 -27.19
N HIS A 543 -0.19 -21.06 -27.16
CA HIS A 543 1.02 -20.62 -27.92
C HIS A 543 0.98 -20.39 -29.45
N ALA A 544 1.53 -19.24 -29.88
CA ALA A 544 2.85 -19.14 -30.55
C ALA A 544 3.19 -17.67 -30.92
N ALA A 545 4.49 -17.36 -30.94
CA ALA A 545 5.10 -16.06 -31.24
C ALA A 545 5.75 -16.06 -32.65
N ASP A 546 6.05 -14.87 -33.20
CA ASP A 546 7.22 -14.62 -34.08
C ASP A 546 7.35 -13.13 -34.46
N ASP A 547 8.55 -12.54 -34.29
CA ASP A 547 9.58 -12.31 -35.32
C ASP A 547 10.37 -10.98 -35.22
N ALA A 548 11.68 -11.12 -35.42
CA ALA A 548 12.76 -10.23 -34.98
C ALA A 548 13.07 -9.01 -35.88
N LYS A 549 13.46 -7.89 -35.25
CA LYS A 549 14.16 -6.75 -35.89
C LYS A 549 15.62 -6.75 -35.44
N LYS A 550 16.57 -6.44 -36.32
CA LYS A 550 18.00 -6.25 -35.99
C LYS A 550 18.17 -5.01 -35.10
N HIS A 551 18.82 -5.17 -33.94
CA HIS A 551 19.08 -4.08 -32.99
C HIS A 551 20.54 -3.59 -33.06
N GLY A 552 20.76 -2.33 -32.68
CA GLY A 552 22.10 -1.70 -32.61
C GLY A 552 22.94 -2.20 -31.43
N ASN A 553 24.25 -1.87 -31.44
CA ASN A 553 25.20 -2.27 -30.40
C ASN A 553 24.96 -1.48 -29.11
N ILE A 554 25.48 -2.00 -27.99
CA ILE A 554 25.36 -1.40 -26.66
C ILE A 554 26.76 -1.12 -26.13
N CYS A 555 27.00 0.03 -25.50
CA CYS A 555 28.27 0.29 -24.82
C CYS A 555 28.05 0.87 -23.42
N PHE A 556 28.66 0.24 -22.41
CA PHE A 556 28.71 0.71 -21.04
C PHE A 556 30.05 1.40 -20.77
N PHE A 557 30.00 2.65 -20.32
CA PHE A 557 31.18 3.47 -20.07
C PHE A 557 31.32 3.74 -18.57
N ASP A 558 32.43 3.34 -17.96
CA ASP A 558 32.80 3.90 -16.66
C ASP A 558 33.11 5.40 -16.76
N ILE A 559 33.04 6.12 -15.64
CA ILE A 559 33.35 7.54 -15.60
C ILE A 559 34.82 7.78 -15.24
N ASP A 560 35.26 7.32 -14.07
CA ASP A 560 36.46 7.79 -13.38
C ASP A 560 37.70 7.13 -13.96
N GLY A 561 38.54 7.86 -14.70
CA GLY A 561 39.69 7.24 -15.38
C GLY A 561 39.33 6.59 -16.72
N THR A 562 38.06 6.67 -17.13
CA THR A 562 37.57 6.23 -18.43
C THR A 562 37.06 7.40 -19.27
N LEU A 563 35.94 8.04 -18.89
CA LEU A 563 35.42 9.22 -19.58
C LEU A 563 36.14 10.50 -19.16
N ALA A 564 36.49 10.59 -17.88
CA ALA A 564 37.16 11.74 -17.31
C ALA A 564 37.85 11.34 -16.00
N TRP A 565 38.93 12.02 -15.64
CA TRP A 565 39.66 11.72 -14.41
C TRP A 565 39.97 13.01 -13.65
N GLN A 566 39.96 12.91 -12.32
CA GLN A 566 40.35 13.98 -11.42
C GLN A 566 41.17 13.40 -10.28
N ASP A 567 42.31 14.04 -9.97
CA ASP A 567 43.16 13.64 -8.86
C ASP A 567 42.38 13.74 -7.52
N PRO A 568 42.19 12.62 -6.79
CA PRO A 568 41.45 12.61 -5.54
C PRO A 568 42.03 13.52 -4.45
N LYS A 569 43.34 13.80 -4.47
CA LYS A 569 43.98 14.74 -3.52
C LYS A 569 43.64 16.17 -3.87
N LEU A 570 43.68 16.53 -5.15
CA LEU A 570 43.31 17.87 -5.62
C LEU A 570 41.80 18.12 -5.48
N ALA A 571 40.98 17.08 -5.63
CA ALA A 571 39.53 17.17 -5.42
C ALA A 571 39.18 17.60 -3.98
N GLN A 572 40.02 17.30 -2.98
CA GLN A 572 39.81 17.77 -1.60
C GLN A 572 39.95 19.29 -1.43
N GLU A 573 40.62 19.97 -2.37
CA GLU A 573 40.81 21.42 -2.36
C GLU A 573 39.58 22.19 -2.89
N LEU A 574 38.65 21.50 -3.57
CA LEU A 574 37.42 22.09 -4.09
C LEU A 574 36.42 22.47 -2.98
N PRO A 575 35.46 23.37 -3.25
CA PRO A 575 34.31 23.61 -2.38
C PRO A 575 33.58 22.30 -2.06
N GLU A 576 33.10 22.14 -0.82
CA GLU A 576 32.54 20.87 -0.32
C GLU A 576 31.43 20.27 -1.22
N GLY A 577 30.61 21.11 -1.86
CA GLY A 577 29.55 20.68 -2.78
C GLY A 577 30.04 20.21 -4.16
N GLU A 578 31.31 20.46 -4.50
CA GLU A 578 31.91 20.10 -5.79
C GLU A 578 32.91 18.94 -5.68
N ARG A 579 33.39 18.62 -4.46
CA ARG A 579 34.38 17.56 -4.22
C ARG A 579 33.95 16.19 -4.72
N ASP A 580 32.65 15.90 -4.64
CA ASP A 580 32.11 14.59 -4.94
C ASP A 580 31.54 14.50 -6.36
N LEU A 581 31.51 15.59 -7.12
CA LEU A 581 31.02 15.57 -8.50
C LEU A 581 32.04 14.89 -9.41
N SER A 582 31.53 14.15 -10.39
CA SER A 582 32.40 13.59 -11.43
C SER A 582 33.03 14.71 -12.26
N PRO A 583 34.24 14.50 -12.80
CA PRO A 583 34.74 15.39 -13.84
C PRO A 583 33.89 15.28 -15.12
N TYR A 584 33.97 16.30 -15.98
CA TYR A 584 33.32 16.30 -17.30
C TYR A 584 34.33 15.84 -18.36
N PRO A 585 33.95 14.93 -19.30
CA PRO A 585 34.82 14.51 -20.39
C PRO A 585 35.22 15.69 -21.27
N ASN A 586 36.34 15.56 -21.99
CA ASN A 586 36.69 16.55 -23.00
C ASN A 586 35.68 16.52 -24.17
N GLU A 587 35.67 17.58 -24.98
CA GLU A 587 34.71 17.72 -26.10
C GLU A 587 34.88 16.64 -27.17
N THR A 588 36.09 16.11 -27.36
CA THR A 588 36.36 15.03 -28.33
C THR A 588 35.61 13.75 -27.93
N VAL A 589 35.73 13.33 -26.66
CA VAL A 589 35.04 12.16 -26.09
C VAL A 589 33.52 12.39 -26.08
N ALA A 590 33.07 13.59 -25.69
CA ALA A 590 31.65 13.94 -25.72
C ALA A 590 31.06 13.84 -27.14
N GLN A 591 31.79 14.29 -28.16
CA GLN A 591 31.38 14.19 -29.56
C GLN A 591 31.36 12.74 -30.05
N ALA A 592 32.33 11.92 -29.65
CA ALA A 592 32.35 10.49 -29.96
C ALA A 592 31.11 9.77 -29.44
N ILE A 593 30.67 10.04 -28.21
CA ILE A 593 29.43 9.47 -27.66
C ILE A 593 28.21 9.91 -28.47
N ARG A 594 28.14 11.18 -28.89
CA ARG A 594 27.05 11.68 -29.75
C ARG A 594 27.03 10.97 -31.10
N THR A 595 28.19 10.76 -31.73
CA THR A 595 28.31 10.01 -32.99
C THR A 595 27.91 8.56 -32.82
N PHE A 596 28.35 7.91 -31.74
CA PHE A 596 28.03 6.51 -31.43
C PHE A 596 26.51 6.29 -31.35
N VAL A 597 25.81 7.18 -30.67
CA VAL A 597 24.34 7.14 -30.54
C VAL A 597 23.65 7.52 -31.85
N ALA A 598 24.18 8.48 -32.60
CA ALA A 598 23.67 8.85 -33.93
C ALA A 598 23.75 7.69 -34.94
N ASN A 599 24.71 6.77 -34.79
CA ASN A 599 24.84 5.55 -35.56
C ASN A 599 23.81 4.46 -35.17
N GLY A 600 22.89 4.74 -34.24
CA GLY A 600 21.82 3.83 -33.83
C GLY A 600 22.17 2.90 -32.68
N ASN A 601 23.32 3.13 -32.01
CA ASN A 601 23.75 2.35 -30.85
C ASN A 601 23.21 2.95 -29.53
N LYS A 602 23.24 2.16 -28.44
CA LYS A 602 22.81 2.60 -27.11
C LYS A 602 24.00 2.78 -26.16
N ALA A 603 24.21 4.01 -25.69
CA ALA A 603 25.25 4.32 -24.71
C ALA A 603 24.69 4.30 -23.29
N PHE A 604 25.43 3.74 -22.34
CA PHE A 604 25.08 3.71 -20.92
C PHE A 604 26.24 4.20 -20.07
N ILE A 605 25.94 5.01 -19.05
CA ILE A 605 26.89 5.23 -17.95
C ILE A 605 26.92 3.96 -17.09
N CYS A 606 28.09 3.49 -16.66
CA CYS A 606 28.25 2.36 -15.73
C CYS A 606 29.28 2.69 -14.64
N THR A 607 28.83 3.31 -13.55
CA THR A 607 29.73 3.91 -12.53
C THR A 607 29.50 3.36 -11.12
N GLY A 608 30.53 3.43 -10.30
CA GLY A 608 30.42 3.28 -8.84
C GLY A 608 29.72 4.45 -8.15
N ARG A 609 29.72 5.64 -8.77
CA ARG A 609 29.15 6.88 -8.20
C ARG A 609 27.64 6.80 -8.05
N THR A 610 27.10 7.54 -7.08
CA THR A 610 25.66 7.85 -7.08
C THR A 610 25.30 8.88 -8.14
N LEU A 611 24.05 8.89 -8.60
CA LEU A 611 23.55 9.82 -9.62
C LEU A 611 23.74 11.29 -9.20
N SER A 612 23.64 11.61 -7.90
CA SER A 612 23.90 12.98 -7.39
C SER A 612 25.36 13.41 -7.48
N CYS A 613 26.27 12.48 -7.66
CA CYS A 613 27.71 12.70 -7.78
C CYS A 613 28.18 12.69 -9.24
N ILE A 614 27.25 12.72 -10.20
CA ILE A 614 27.55 12.82 -11.63
C ILE A 614 27.32 14.26 -12.09
N HIS A 615 28.28 14.82 -12.80
CA HIS A 615 28.21 16.20 -13.26
C HIS A 615 26.97 16.41 -14.16
N PRO A 616 26.17 17.48 -13.95
CA PRO A 616 24.95 17.72 -14.72
C PRO A 616 25.17 17.74 -16.24
N LYS A 617 26.24 18.40 -16.72
CA LYS A 617 26.60 18.40 -18.15
C LYS A 617 26.89 17.00 -18.72
N LEU A 618 27.41 16.07 -17.91
CA LEU A 618 27.64 14.70 -18.35
C LEU A 618 26.30 13.97 -18.55
N LEU A 619 25.32 14.23 -17.68
CA LEU A 619 23.96 13.70 -17.82
C LEU A 619 23.20 14.25 -19.04
N GLU A 620 23.62 15.37 -19.62
CA GLU A 620 23.05 15.96 -20.85
C GLU A 620 23.51 15.28 -22.15
N LEU A 621 24.51 14.38 -22.09
CA LEU A 621 24.89 13.55 -23.24
C LEU A 621 23.80 12.52 -23.56
N PRO A 622 23.71 11.99 -24.80
CA PRO A 622 22.58 11.18 -25.25
C PRO A 622 22.61 9.74 -24.72
N TRP A 623 22.54 9.55 -23.41
CA TRP A 623 22.52 8.25 -22.76
C TRP A 623 21.18 7.54 -22.95
N ALA A 624 21.22 6.26 -23.29
CA ALA A 624 20.05 5.38 -23.26
C ALA A 624 19.67 5.01 -21.83
N GLY A 625 20.61 5.06 -20.88
CA GLY A 625 20.37 4.76 -19.48
C GLY A 625 21.63 4.87 -18.63
N ILE A 626 21.50 4.49 -17.36
CA ILE A 626 22.59 4.53 -16.39
C ILE A 626 22.55 3.31 -15.48
N VAL A 627 23.71 2.76 -15.18
CA VAL A 627 23.98 1.84 -14.08
C VAL A 627 24.89 2.59 -13.10
N CYS A 628 24.42 2.85 -11.89
CA CYS A 628 25.15 3.61 -10.88
C CYS A 628 25.17 2.87 -9.53
N LEU A 629 25.86 3.42 -8.52
CA LEU A 629 25.98 2.80 -7.19
C LEU A 629 26.52 1.37 -7.28
N ALA A 630 27.53 1.16 -8.15
CA ALA A 630 28.12 -0.15 -8.44
C ALA A 630 27.08 -1.21 -8.87
N GLY A 631 26.01 -0.81 -9.56
CA GLY A 631 24.93 -1.69 -9.98
C GLY A 631 23.85 -1.92 -8.94
N GLY A 632 23.84 -1.17 -7.83
CA GLY A 632 22.69 -1.09 -6.92
C GLY A 632 21.47 -0.43 -7.55
N TYR A 633 21.67 0.43 -8.55
CA TYR A 633 20.61 1.12 -9.27
C TYR A 633 20.84 1.12 -10.78
N ALA A 634 19.80 0.87 -11.56
CA ALA A 634 19.87 1.00 -13.01
C ALA A 634 18.57 1.54 -13.63
N GLU A 635 18.74 2.45 -14.59
CA GLU A 635 17.67 3.02 -15.40
C GLU A 635 17.91 2.77 -16.89
N LEU A 636 16.82 2.54 -17.62
CA LEU A 636 16.77 2.45 -19.07
C LEU A 636 15.67 3.39 -19.58
N GLU A 637 16.05 4.38 -20.38
CA GLU A 637 15.17 5.38 -21.01
C GLU A 637 14.25 6.08 -19.99
N GLY A 638 14.77 6.35 -18.78
CA GLY A 638 14.05 6.96 -17.66
C GLY A 638 13.13 6.02 -16.88
N ARG A 639 13.26 4.70 -17.08
CA ARG A 639 12.55 3.67 -16.31
C ARG A 639 13.51 2.90 -15.44
N ILE A 640 13.12 2.67 -14.19
CA ILE A 640 13.92 1.90 -13.24
C ILE A 640 13.82 0.41 -13.60
N VAL A 641 14.97 -0.19 -13.96
CA VAL A 641 15.08 -1.63 -14.26
C VAL A 641 15.75 -2.39 -13.13
N ARG A 642 16.46 -1.70 -12.23
CA ARG A 642 17.02 -2.27 -11.01
C ARG A 642 17.03 -1.28 -9.86
N ASN A 643 16.63 -1.74 -8.68
CA ASN A 643 16.70 -1.00 -7.41
C ASN A 643 17.00 -2.00 -6.28
N ALA A 644 18.27 -2.10 -5.91
CA ALA A 644 18.82 -3.00 -4.90
C ALA A 644 19.47 -2.19 -3.76
N ALA A 645 18.64 -1.48 -3.00
CA ALA A 645 19.09 -0.77 -1.81
C ALA A 645 19.43 -1.74 -0.66
N ILE A 646 20.26 -1.29 0.29
CA ILE A 646 20.56 -2.01 1.53
C ILE A 646 19.25 -2.18 2.31
N ASN A 647 18.90 -3.43 2.59
CA ASN A 647 17.69 -3.74 3.33
C ASN A 647 17.70 -3.08 4.73
N PRO A 648 16.59 -2.51 5.21
CA PRO A 648 16.48 -1.94 6.55
C PRO A 648 17.00 -2.83 7.68
N GLY A 649 16.76 -4.14 7.62
CA GLY A 649 17.28 -5.10 8.61
C GLY A 649 18.80 -5.26 8.56
N LEU A 650 19.41 -5.12 7.37
CA LEU A 650 20.87 -5.12 7.23
C LEU A 650 21.46 -3.80 7.74
N LEU A 651 20.83 -2.66 7.43
CA LEU A 651 21.20 -1.34 7.98
C LEU A 651 21.16 -1.34 9.51
N GLN A 652 20.11 -1.95 10.09
CA GLN A 652 19.97 -2.08 11.54
C GLN A 652 21.13 -2.86 12.16
N ARG A 653 21.55 -3.97 11.54
CA ARG A 653 22.67 -4.77 12.04
C ARG A 653 24.03 -4.09 11.84
N LEU A 654 24.15 -3.22 10.84
CA LEU A 654 25.33 -2.38 10.62
C LEU A 654 25.40 -1.20 11.61
N ALA A 655 24.26 -0.71 12.09
CA ALA A 655 24.20 0.51 12.91
C ALA A 655 25.14 0.51 14.13
N PRO A 656 25.27 -0.55 14.94
CA PRO A 656 26.22 -0.57 16.05
C PRO A 656 27.67 -0.33 15.63
N TYR A 657 28.10 -0.92 14.51
CA TYR A 657 29.45 -0.74 13.98
C TYR A 657 29.68 0.69 13.49
N LEU A 658 28.70 1.25 12.77
CA LEU A 658 28.81 2.56 12.15
C LEU A 658 28.73 3.69 13.19
N GLU A 659 27.78 3.61 14.13
CA GLU A 659 27.54 4.65 15.13
C GLU A 659 28.61 4.68 16.22
N GLN A 660 29.18 3.53 16.59
CA GLN A 660 30.26 3.45 17.60
C GLN A 660 31.65 3.70 17.03
N SER A 661 31.78 3.84 15.70
CA SER A 661 33.08 4.04 15.05
C SER A 661 33.74 5.37 15.44
N GLY A 662 32.95 6.41 15.70
CA GLY A 662 33.43 7.78 15.87
C GLY A 662 33.99 8.41 14.58
N GLU A 663 33.82 7.74 13.43
CA GLU A 663 34.33 8.17 12.13
C GLU A 663 33.22 8.86 11.30
N VAL A 664 33.60 9.50 10.21
CA VAL A 664 32.64 10.04 9.24
C VAL A 664 32.24 8.94 8.27
N ILE A 665 30.99 8.51 8.35
CA ILE A 665 30.40 7.48 7.50
C ILE A 665 29.56 8.15 6.42
N ARG A 666 29.71 7.77 5.15
CA ARG A 666 28.90 8.34 4.06
C ARG A 666 27.84 7.34 3.62
N PHE A 667 26.58 7.76 3.61
CA PHE A 667 25.46 7.01 3.04
C PHE A 667 25.11 7.58 1.68
N GLU A 668 25.18 6.76 0.64
CA GLU A 668 24.79 7.17 -0.71
C GLU A 668 23.39 6.65 -1.04
N GLY A 669 22.46 7.60 -1.25
CA GLY A 669 21.19 7.38 -1.93
C GLY A 669 21.29 7.82 -3.39
N ILE A 670 20.25 7.63 -4.19
CA ILE A 670 20.26 8.05 -5.61
C ILE A 670 20.40 9.56 -5.76
N ASP A 671 19.71 10.33 -4.92
CA ASP A 671 19.56 11.77 -5.07
C ASP A 671 20.58 12.59 -4.28
N ARG A 672 21.35 11.95 -3.38
CA ARG A 672 22.30 12.64 -2.51
C ARG A 672 23.24 11.66 -1.78
N VAL A 673 24.21 12.28 -1.11
CA VAL A 673 25.05 11.65 -0.07
C VAL A 673 24.75 12.30 1.28
N VAL A 674 24.66 11.50 2.34
CA VAL A 674 24.49 11.97 3.72
C VAL A 674 25.69 11.53 4.56
N ARG A 675 26.30 12.47 5.28
CA ARG A 675 27.47 12.24 6.13
C ARG A 675 27.06 12.04 7.57
N MET A 676 27.33 10.87 8.12
CA MET A 676 27.02 10.52 9.49
C MET A 676 28.27 10.59 10.38
N SER A 677 28.19 11.31 11.49
CA SER A 677 29.18 11.25 12.57
C SER A 677 28.55 11.68 13.90
N ALA A 678 29.15 11.27 15.03
CA ALA A 678 28.62 11.62 16.35
C ALA A 678 28.53 13.15 16.57
N ASP A 679 29.51 13.89 16.05
CA ASP A 679 29.63 15.35 16.18
C ASP A 679 29.01 16.12 14.99
N ALA A 680 28.22 15.44 14.15
CA ALA A 680 27.64 16.04 12.96
C ALA A 680 26.74 17.25 13.30
N PRO A 681 26.81 18.35 12.51
CA PRO A 681 25.92 19.49 12.66
C PRO A 681 24.48 19.11 12.32
N GLU A 682 23.50 19.74 12.96
CA GLU A 682 22.07 19.57 12.66
C GLU A 682 21.69 20.34 11.38
N THR A 683 22.26 19.91 10.25
CA THR A 683 22.06 20.52 8.94
C THR A 683 21.85 19.44 7.88
N TYR A 684 21.12 19.81 6.83
CA TYR A 684 20.75 18.90 5.76
C TYR A 684 21.97 18.31 5.06
N GLY A 685 22.01 16.98 4.91
CA GLY A 685 23.18 16.25 4.40
C GLY A 685 24.11 15.73 5.49
N TYR A 686 23.82 16.01 6.77
CA TYR A 686 24.53 15.43 7.92
C TYR A 686 23.57 14.68 8.85
N ALA A 687 24.08 13.65 9.53
CA ALA A 687 23.31 12.76 10.38
C ALA A 687 24.12 12.33 11.61
N ARG A 688 23.46 11.98 12.72
CA ARG A 688 24.13 11.42 13.91
C ARG A 688 23.89 9.92 14.09
N THR A 689 22.84 9.40 13.47
CA THR A 689 22.47 7.98 13.52
C THR A 689 22.24 7.44 12.11
N VAL A 690 22.26 6.12 11.95
CA VAL A 690 21.95 5.47 10.67
C VAL A 690 20.53 5.81 10.24
N GLY A 691 19.58 5.84 11.18
CA GLY A 691 18.20 6.22 10.91
C GLY A 691 18.08 7.65 10.37
N ASP A 692 18.82 8.60 10.95
CA ASP A 692 18.81 10.00 10.47
C ASP A 692 19.44 10.14 9.09
N ALA A 693 20.45 9.32 8.79
CA ALA A 693 21.09 9.30 7.49
C ALA A 693 20.11 8.79 6.43
N VAL A 694 19.49 7.63 6.68
CA VAL A 694 18.58 6.96 5.75
C VAL A 694 17.31 7.77 5.51
N THR A 695 16.76 8.43 6.53
CA THR A 695 15.54 9.24 6.42
C THR A 695 15.69 10.52 5.62
N GLN A 696 16.93 10.93 5.33
CA GLN A 696 17.21 12.04 4.43
C GLN A 696 17.33 11.60 2.97
N LEU A 697 17.51 10.31 2.69
CA LEU A 697 17.66 9.78 1.33
C LEU A 697 16.30 9.62 0.64
N LYS A 698 16.27 9.83 -0.68
CA LYS A 698 15.06 9.60 -1.48
C LYS A 698 14.61 8.14 -1.36
N HIS A 699 13.32 7.96 -1.11
CA HIS A 699 12.68 6.66 -0.84
C HIS A 699 13.27 5.89 0.35
N TYR A 700 14.01 6.56 1.26
CA TYR A 700 14.64 5.91 2.42
C TYR A 700 15.63 4.81 2.04
N ASN A 701 16.23 4.91 0.85
CA ASN A 701 17.10 3.88 0.29
C ASN A 701 18.56 4.32 0.33
N ALA A 702 19.36 3.68 1.19
CA ALA A 702 20.81 3.71 1.10
C ALA A 702 21.26 2.53 0.23
N TYR A 703 22.05 2.78 -0.81
CA TYR A 703 22.55 1.72 -1.71
C TYR A 703 24.00 1.35 -1.39
N LYS A 704 24.75 2.30 -0.84
CA LYS A 704 26.16 2.16 -0.57
C LYS A 704 26.55 2.96 0.66
N ILE A 705 27.51 2.45 1.44
CA ILE A 705 28.04 3.10 2.63
C ILE A 705 29.55 3.14 2.52
N LEU A 706 30.17 4.31 2.67
CA LEU A 706 31.63 4.46 2.66
C LEU A 706 32.12 4.75 4.08
N MET A 707 33.26 4.14 4.41
CA MET A 707 33.93 4.25 5.70
C MET A 707 35.44 3.97 5.56
N SER A 708 36.19 4.04 6.65
CA SER A 708 37.60 3.64 6.63
C SER A 708 37.75 2.14 6.38
N THR A 709 38.83 1.75 5.68
CA THR A 709 39.17 0.35 5.44
C THR A 709 39.31 -0.47 6.74
N PRO A 710 39.91 0.05 7.84
CA PRO A 710 39.91 -0.65 9.12
C PRO A 710 38.51 -0.96 9.69
N LEU A 711 37.56 -0.02 9.59
CA LEU A 711 36.18 -0.28 10.03
C LEU A 711 35.50 -1.32 9.14
N ALA A 712 35.64 -1.20 7.82
CA ALA A 712 35.05 -2.15 6.88
C ALA A 712 35.59 -3.58 7.09
N ASN A 713 36.90 -3.72 7.35
CA ASN A 713 37.52 -5.01 7.67
C ASN A 713 36.99 -5.62 8.97
N ARG A 714 36.65 -4.81 9.98
CA ARG A 714 35.98 -5.30 11.20
C ARG A 714 34.59 -5.85 10.91
N ILE A 715 33.82 -5.14 10.07
CA ILE A 715 32.48 -5.59 9.65
C ILE A 715 32.58 -6.87 8.80
N ALA A 716 33.60 -6.98 7.93
CA ALA A 716 33.81 -8.15 7.08
C ALA A 716 34.14 -9.43 7.86
N GLN A 717 34.72 -9.30 9.05
CA GLN A 717 35.06 -10.43 9.94
C GLN A 717 33.86 -10.96 10.72
N ASP A 718 32.74 -10.25 10.74
CA ASP A 718 31.49 -10.73 11.34
C ASP A 718 30.91 -11.86 10.47
N GLU A 719 30.79 -13.06 11.05
CA GLU A 719 30.37 -14.28 10.34
C GLU A 719 28.96 -14.18 9.74
N GLU A 720 28.11 -13.31 10.30
CA GLU A 720 26.74 -13.15 9.84
C GLU A 720 26.52 -11.93 8.93
N LEU A 721 27.41 -10.93 8.95
CA LEU A 721 27.33 -9.73 8.12
C LEU A 721 28.25 -9.80 6.90
N GLY A 722 29.48 -10.27 7.06
CA GLY A 722 30.47 -10.36 5.99
C GLY A 722 29.93 -11.03 4.71
N PRO A 723 29.27 -12.21 4.80
CA PRO A 723 28.72 -12.89 3.62
C PRO A 723 27.61 -12.13 2.88
N LEU A 724 26.95 -11.18 3.55
CA LEU A 724 25.84 -10.39 2.99
C LEU A 724 26.31 -9.12 2.29
N LEU A 725 27.60 -8.81 2.36
CA LEU A 725 28.15 -7.54 1.88
C LEU A 725 29.12 -7.76 0.71
N CYS A 726 29.13 -6.78 -0.19
CA CYS A 726 30.20 -6.56 -1.14
C CYS A 726 31.07 -5.41 -0.61
N LEU A 727 32.38 -5.62 -0.52
CA LEU A 727 33.36 -4.63 -0.08
C LEU A 727 34.29 -4.31 -1.24
N ASN A 728 34.40 -3.03 -1.60
CA ASN A 728 35.40 -2.56 -2.56
C ASN A 728 36.29 -1.54 -1.88
N GLU A 729 37.59 -1.82 -1.85
CA GLU A 729 38.59 -0.88 -1.36
C GLU A 729 38.87 0.17 -2.45
N LEU A 730 38.76 1.43 -2.07
CA LEU A 730 39.01 2.61 -2.89
C LEU A 730 40.38 3.20 -2.50
N GLU A 731 40.82 4.21 -3.22
CA GLU A 731 42.01 4.97 -2.84
C GLU A 731 41.85 5.64 -1.46
N LEU A 732 42.98 6.00 -0.83
CA LEU A 732 43.04 6.71 0.46
C LEU A 732 42.48 5.94 1.67
N GLU A 733 42.60 4.61 1.70
CA GLU A 733 42.13 3.75 2.81
C GLU A 733 40.63 3.93 3.12
N VAL A 734 39.84 4.15 2.08
CA VAL A 734 38.37 4.18 2.14
C VAL A 734 37.83 2.91 1.52
N THR A 735 36.84 2.29 2.17
CA THR A 735 36.15 1.12 1.64
C THR A 735 34.66 1.43 1.52
N GLU A 736 34.09 1.09 0.38
CA GLU A 736 32.65 1.09 0.18
C GLU A 736 32.07 -0.29 0.47
N ILE A 737 30.92 -0.32 1.15
CA ILE A 737 30.13 -1.52 1.37
C ILE A 737 28.76 -1.36 0.71
N SER A 738 28.26 -2.45 0.13
CA SER A 738 26.93 -2.55 -0.49
C SER A 738 26.38 -3.96 -0.29
N PRO A 739 25.09 -4.23 -0.60
CA PRO A 739 24.56 -5.59 -0.59
C PRO A 739 25.37 -6.50 -1.52
N ARG A 740 25.56 -7.77 -1.16
CA ARG A 740 26.40 -8.72 -1.92
C ARG A 740 26.08 -8.79 -3.40
N GLU A 741 24.80 -8.62 -3.76
CA GLU A 741 24.29 -8.64 -5.12
C GLU A 741 24.54 -7.35 -5.93
N CYS A 742 25.03 -6.28 -5.30
CA CYS A 742 25.32 -5.01 -5.95
C CYS A 742 26.69 -5.06 -6.62
N THR A 743 26.68 -5.40 -7.91
CA THR A 743 27.86 -5.39 -8.78
C THR A 743 27.52 -4.74 -10.12
N LYS A 744 28.50 -4.13 -10.79
CA LYS A 744 28.31 -3.58 -12.15
C LYS A 744 27.73 -4.64 -13.09
N ARG A 745 28.18 -5.89 -12.96
CA ARG A 745 27.61 -7.07 -13.63
C ARG A 745 26.10 -7.22 -13.44
N ALA A 746 25.63 -7.17 -12.20
CA ALA A 746 24.20 -7.30 -11.90
C ALA A 746 23.37 -6.13 -12.45
N GLY A 747 23.93 -4.93 -12.45
CA GLY A 747 23.32 -3.75 -13.07
C GLY A 747 23.22 -3.85 -14.58
N ILE A 748 24.33 -4.19 -15.26
CA ILE A 748 24.40 -4.42 -16.71
C ILE A 748 23.41 -5.52 -17.11
N LYS A 749 23.42 -6.66 -16.41
CA LYS A 749 22.50 -7.76 -16.68
C LYS A 749 21.04 -7.34 -16.58
N ALA A 750 20.66 -6.55 -15.57
CA ALA A 750 19.29 -6.04 -15.45
C ALA A 750 18.88 -5.13 -16.62
N VAL A 751 19.83 -4.34 -17.15
CA VAL A 751 19.60 -3.54 -18.37
C VAL A 751 19.45 -4.43 -19.60
N LEU A 752 20.31 -5.42 -19.78
CA LEU A 752 20.25 -6.36 -20.92
C LEU A 752 18.96 -7.20 -20.89
N ASP A 753 18.59 -7.74 -19.73
CA ASP A 753 17.33 -8.47 -19.52
C ASP A 753 16.11 -7.58 -19.87
N ALA A 754 16.19 -6.28 -19.59
CA ALA A 754 15.15 -5.32 -19.94
C ALA A 754 15.16 -4.91 -21.42
N LEU A 755 16.30 -5.00 -22.11
CA LEU A 755 16.40 -4.77 -23.56
C LEU A 755 15.93 -5.99 -24.37
N GLY A 756 15.95 -7.18 -23.77
CA GLY A 756 15.59 -8.44 -24.42
C GLY A 756 16.76 -9.04 -25.21
N PRO A 757 16.64 -10.29 -25.68
CA PRO A 757 17.76 -11.06 -26.24
C PRO A 757 18.25 -10.56 -27.61
N ASP A 758 17.50 -9.69 -28.27
CA ASP A 758 17.73 -9.35 -29.68
C ASP A 758 18.72 -8.18 -29.88
N HIS A 759 19.43 -7.73 -28.85
CA HIS A 759 20.38 -6.61 -28.94
C HIS A 759 21.65 -6.94 -29.76
N GLY A 760 22.34 -5.89 -30.25
CA GLY A 760 23.66 -6.04 -30.88
C GLY A 760 24.76 -6.40 -29.87
N THR A 761 26.02 -6.34 -30.31
CA THR A 761 27.18 -6.64 -29.45
C THR A 761 27.25 -5.65 -28.29
N VAL A 762 27.50 -6.19 -27.09
CA VAL A 762 27.64 -5.43 -25.85
C VAL A 762 29.12 -5.16 -25.58
N TYR A 763 29.48 -3.90 -25.52
CA TYR A 763 30.82 -3.41 -25.19
C TYR A 763 30.82 -2.84 -23.76
N GLY A 764 31.95 -2.97 -23.07
CA GLY A 764 32.19 -2.34 -21.78
C GLY A 764 33.58 -1.72 -21.73
N ILE A 765 33.68 -0.44 -21.37
CA ILE A 765 34.94 0.29 -21.24
C ILE A 765 35.14 0.70 -19.78
N GLY A 766 36.30 0.37 -19.22
CA GLY A 766 36.65 0.64 -17.82
C GLY A 766 38.15 0.66 -17.56
N ASP A 767 38.55 1.06 -16.36
CA ASP A 767 39.94 1.28 -15.98
C ASP A 767 40.33 0.77 -14.58
N ALA A 768 39.38 0.39 -13.72
CA ALA A 768 39.66 0.06 -12.32
C ALA A 768 39.27 -1.37 -11.92
N SER A 769 39.60 -1.74 -10.67
CA SER A 769 39.33 -3.09 -10.12
C SER A 769 37.84 -3.46 -10.11
N ASN A 770 36.97 -2.47 -9.88
CA ASN A 770 35.52 -2.64 -9.90
C ASN A 770 34.95 -2.87 -11.32
N ASP A 771 35.75 -2.66 -12.38
CA ASP A 771 35.38 -2.92 -13.76
C ASP A 771 35.61 -4.37 -14.20
N ILE A 772 36.26 -5.20 -13.38
CA ILE A 772 36.33 -6.65 -13.66
C ILE A 772 34.91 -7.22 -13.85
N ALA A 773 33.97 -6.82 -12.97
CA ALA A 773 32.58 -7.24 -13.07
C ALA A 773 31.89 -6.66 -14.31
N LEU A 774 32.33 -5.51 -14.83
CA LEU A 774 31.86 -4.95 -16.09
C LEU A 774 32.38 -5.78 -17.26
N MET A 775 33.68 -6.13 -17.30
CA MET A 775 34.27 -6.98 -18.36
C MET A 775 33.60 -8.36 -18.42
N GLU A 776 33.29 -8.97 -17.27
CA GLU A 776 32.60 -10.27 -17.18
C GLU A 776 31.12 -10.23 -17.60
N ALA A 777 30.55 -9.04 -17.83
CA ALA A 777 29.13 -8.83 -18.11
C ALA A 777 28.82 -8.50 -19.58
N VAL A 778 29.86 -8.25 -20.38
CA VAL A 778 29.76 -7.76 -21.76
C VAL A 778 30.36 -8.77 -22.75
N ASP A 779 30.06 -8.61 -24.03
CA ASP A 779 30.62 -9.46 -25.09
C ASP A 779 32.06 -9.08 -25.44
N VAL A 780 32.39 -7.78 -25.32
CA VAL A 780 33.72 -7.22 -25.59
C VAL A 780 34.09 -6.25 -24.47
N GLY A 781 35.06 -6.65 -23.65
CA GLY A 781 35.64 -5.82 -22.59
C GLY A 781 36.84 -5.01 -23.09
N VAL A 782 36.86 -3.71 -22.81
CA VAL A 782 37.93 -2.78 -23.21
C VAL A 782 38.55 -2.14 -21.97
N ALA A 783 39.83 -2.42 -21.71
CA ALA A 783 40.58 -1.77 -20.65
C ALA A 783 41.24 -0.48 -21.15
N MET A 784 41.15 0.60 -20.38
CA MET A 784 41.87 1.85 -20.64
C MET A 784 43.39 1.69 -20.49
N GLY A 785 44.18 2.52 -21.18
CA GLY A 785 45.64 2.47 -21.11
C GLY A 785 46.19 2.74 -19.70
N ASN A 786 45.46 3.52 -18.89
CA ASN A 786 45.75 3.78 -17.47
C ASN A 786 45.28 2.68 -16.50
N ALA A 787 44.66 1.61 -16.99
CA ALA A 787 44.21 0.51 -16.16
C ALA A 787 45.38 -0.30 -15.55
N PRO A 788 45.18 -0.94 -14.38
CA PRO A 788 46.16 -1.85 -13.81
C PRO A 788 46.28 -3.14 -14.63
N ASP A 789 47.44 -3.79 -14.57
CA ASP A 789 47.77 -4.96 -15.41
C ASP A 789 46.75 -6.10 -15.30
N PHE A 790 46.24 -6.36 -14.09
CA PHE A 790 45.26 -7.42 -13.87
C PHE A 790 43.92 -7.18 -14.60
N LEU A 791 43.55 -5.92 -14.90
CA LEU A 791 42.36 -5.60 -15.67
C LEU A 791 42.64 -5.74 -17.17
N LYS A 792 43.81 -5.26 -17.61
CA LYS A 792 44.29 -5.39 -19.00
C LYS A 792 44.38 -6.84 -19.44
N GLU A 793 44.86 -7.73 -18.57
CA GLU A 793 44.92 -9.18 -18.82
C GLU A 793 43.55 -9.83 -19.02
N LYS A 794 42.47 -9.21 -18.51
CA LYS A 794 41.09 -9.69 -18.63
C LYS A 794 40.30 -9.05 -19.77
N ALA A 795 40.85 -8.02 -20.41
CA ALA A 795 40.17 -7.30 -21.48
C ALA A 795 40.44 -7.95 -22.84
N ASP A 796 39.46 -7.86 -23.75
CA ASP A 796 39.58 -8.29 -25.14
C ASP A 796 40.41 -7.30 -25.96
N TYR A 797 40.43 -6.02 -25.54
CA TYR A 797 41.21 -4.96 -26.13
C TYR A 797 41.72 -3.97 -25.07
N VAL A 798 42.95 -3.48 -25.24
CA VAL A 798 43.53 -2.42 -24.42
C VAL A 798 43.66 -1.18 -25.29
N THR A 799 42.96 -0.11 -24.91
CA THR A 799 42.98 1.17 -25.63
C THR A 799 44.00 2.15 -25.04
N ASP A 800 44.12 3.35 -25.60
CA ASP A 800 44.97 4.42 -25.05
C ASP A 800 44.47 4.89 -23.66
N SER A 801 45.27 5.66 -22.95
CA SER A 801 44.88 6.22 -21.65
C SER A 801 43.89 7.38 -21.79
N PHE A 802 43.20 7.73 -20.70
CA PHE A 802 42.17 8.77 -20.71
C PHE A 802 42.68 10.15 -21.19
N ASP A 803 43.96 10.46 -20.96
CA ASP A 803 44.61 11.71 -21.37
C ASP A 803 45.01 11.75 -22.86
N HIS A 804 44.89 10.61 -23.54
CA HIS A 804 45.14 10.44 -24.97
C HIS A 804 43.87 9.96 -25.71
N ASP A 805 42.68 10.39 -25.26
CA ASP A 805 41.39 10.11 -25.91
C ASP A 805 41.07 8.61 -26.08
N GLY A 806 41.50 7.76 -25.15
CA GLY A 806 41.37 6.29 -25.25
C GLY A 806 39.96 5.75 -25.53
N VAL A 807 38.90 6.44 -25.08
CA VAL A 807 37.52 6.08 -25.43
C VAL A 807 37.25 6.26 -26.93
N VAL A 808 37.79 7.32 -27.54
CA VAL A 808 37.67 7.58 -28.99
C VAL A 808 38.43 6.50 -29.76
N THR A 809 39.68 6.22 -29.38
CA THR A 809 40.49 5.16 -30.00
C THR A 809 39.78 3.80 -29.95
N ALA A 810 39.12 3.47 -28.84
CA ALA A 810 38.36 2.23 -28.70
C ALA A 810 37.15 2.18 -29.65
N LEU A 811 36.35 3.25 -29.70
CA LEU A 811 35.17 3.30 -30.56
C LEU A 811 35.54 3.27 -32.06
N GLU A 812 36.63 3.93 -32.47
CA GLU A 812 37.15 3.88 -33.84
C GLU A 812 37.66 2.48 -34.20
N HIS A 813 38.40 1.82 -33.29
CA HIS A 813 38.94 0.48 -33.50
C HIS A 813 37.85 -0.54 -33.86
N PHE A 814 36.70 -0.46 -33.19
CA PHE A 814 35.55 -1.36 -33.43
C PHE A 814 34.58 -0.85 -34.51
N GLY A 815 34.86 0.28 -35.18
CA GLY A 815 34.00 0.88 -36.21
C GLY A 815 32.64 1.32 -35.67
N LEU A 816 32.59 1.79 -34.43
CA LEU A 816 31.37 2.19 -33.74
C LEU A 816 31.04 3.68 -33.91
N ILE A 817 32.03 4.50 -34.31
CA ILE A 817 31.91 5.93 -34.63
C ILE A 817 32.46 6.28 -36.00
#